data_AF-A0A7L9BQA7-F1
#
_entry.id   AF-A0A7L9BQA7-F1
#
_cell.length_a   1.000
_cell.length_b   1.000
_cell.length_c   1.000
_cell.angle_alpha   90.00
_cell.angle_beta   90.00
_cell.angle_gamma   90.00
#
_symmetry.space_group_name_H-M   'P 1'
#
loop_
_entity.id
_entity.type
_entity.pdbx_description
1 polymer ?
#
loop_
_entity_poly.entity_id
_entity_poly.type
_entity_poly.pdbx_seq_one_letter_code
_entity_poly.pdbx_strand_id
1 'polypeptide(L)'
;MKSTKHSNLFLSLAAGLALSAAAPALAQHGHGKDDGHGQSGHKDDGHAHGEVAKAGSFADAVNRIAADIKAMDTALAGGSISGVSDKANAVATLAKTLGALSLAKDSGVPREKVKEINAASKELAEAADNLHNIADAGDLAKSKAAFAPVKAAAAKVAALAPAPPATADGHDQGHGHETTAPTHSVTVTAEGGKAIEAGKAAAMIFSLKDAKGEPVKDLDIVHERPLHLLVVSKDLSWFAHEHPKRRADGMFVQPITFPAGGEYTLYFDFTPKGSPQQVVPVKVTASGTPKAAVPLAVDADKPKTIDGFTVALDTGGAVKAGGAAHLVFTVTKDGKPVTTLRPYLGAMGHLVIISQDGTQFVHAHPHEGGEHGEGHGAGGHDAHGGGGGHGEGAKKDEHTGGAGHGGAAPKAADAGKGMGGPKVDFEAHFKQPGIYRAWGQFNVGTAEKEQVLTVPFTFTVEKGAADGHGERHGAAPANTVCPITADAADAKITRDFKGQAVAFHDAASAAKWDAMSDTDRMSKFVAAIAASSAKGGHDGDDAMPAGVDADEERALYLTPGGIYTEADIRANGSMTASDKYRGKMAKHDMKPKTGDKICPITMTKANPKFTWIIGGKTYEFCCPPCIDEYVLLAKTSPKEVLDPSEYVKK
;
A
#
# COMPACT_ATOMS: atom_id res chain seq x y z
N MET A 1 12.14 50.25 -61.57
CA MET A 1 12.23 51.73 -61.46
C MET A 1 11.74 52.18 -60.09
N LYS A 2 12.06 53.43 -59.72
CA LYS A 2 11.36 54.37 -58.81
C LYS A 2 10.02 53.86 -58.21
N SER A 3 9.87 53.85 -56.86
CA SER A 3 9.21 54.93 -56.07
C SER A 3 7.66 54.74 -56.01
N THR A 4 6.88 55.12 -54.99
CA THR A 4 6.92 56.31 -54.13
C THR A 4 6.05 56.12 -52.87
N LYS A 5 6.51 56.61 -51.69
CA LYS A 5 5.87 57.29 -50.51
C LYS A 5 4.32 57.16 -50.28
N HIS A 6 3.70 57.35 -49.11
CA HIS A 6 3.76 58.35 -48.00
C HIS A 6 2.81 57.85 -46.84
N SER A 7 2.68 58.39 -45.62
CA SER A 7 3.49 59.28 -44.75
C SER A 7 2.87 59.38 -43.33
N ASN A 8 3.72 59.50 -42.31
CA ASN A 8 3.59 60.07 -40.95
C ASN A 8 2.23 60.54 -40.38
N LEU A 9 2.05 60.31 -39.05
CA LEU A 9 1.95 61.43 -38.10
C LEU A 9 2.61 61.08 -36.75
N PHE A 10 3.11 62.10 -36.05
CA PHE A 10 3.74 62.04 -34.72
C PHE A 10 2.78 62.53 -33.63
N LEU A 11 3.00 62.09 -32.39
CA LEU A 11 3.15 63.05 -31.29
C LEU A 11 4.12 62.51 -30.21
N SER A 12 4.90 63.40 -29.60
CA SER A 12 5.90 63.09 -28.58
C SER A 12 6.03 64.24 -27.59
N LEU A 13 6.35 63.94 -26.33
CA LEU A 13 6.79 64.92 -25.34
C LEU A 13 7.72 64.24 -24.32
N ALA A 14 8.78 64.93 -23.86
CA ALA A 14 9.81 64.35 -22.99
C ALA A 14 10.61 65.41 -22.19
N ALA A 15 11.08 65.02 -21.00
CA ALA A 15 12.17 65.58 -20.18
C ALA A 15 12.54 64.50 -19.11
N GLY A 16 13.77 64.30 -18.59
CA GLY A 16 15.03 65.08 -18.62
C GLY A 16 15.33 65.65 -17.22
N LEU A 17 16.49 65.51 -16.56
CA LEU A 17 17.85 64.99 -16.85
C LEU A 17 18.46 64.48 -15.49
N ALA A 18 19.65 63.89 -15.27
CA ALA A 18 20.84 63.41 -16.00
C ALA A 18 21.47 62.25 -15.13
N LEU A 19 22.34 61.29 -15.51
CA LEU A 19 23.58 61.15 -16.31
C LEU A 19 24.91 61.19 -15.50
N SER A 20 25.50 60.01 -15.22
CA SER A 20 26.95 59.70 -15.01
C SER A 20 27.10 58.28 -14.41
N ALA A 21 28.14 57.46 -14.61
CA ALA A 21 29.28 57.42 -15.55
C ALA A 21 29.75 55.94 -15.70
N ALA A 22 30.82 55.67 -16.46
CA ALA A 22 31.16 54.31 -16.95
C ALA A 22 32.02 53.40 -16.03
N ALA A 23 32.05 52.12 -16.38
CA ALA A 23 32.94 51.04 -15.89
C ALA A 23 34.34 51.08 -16.62
N PRO A 24 35.26 50.07 -16.60
CA PRO A 24 35.19 48.71 -16.02
C PRO A 24 36.50 48.05 -15.42
N ALA A 25 36.31 46.86 -14.83
CA ALA A 25 37.18 45.65 -14.87
C ALA A 25 38.54 45.52 -14.12
N LEU A 26 38.86 44.22 -13.87
CA LEU A 26 40.16 43.52 -13.73
C LEU A 26 40.86 43.27 -12.35
N ALA A 27 41.34 42.01 -12.24
CA ALA A 27 42.55 41.49 -11.55
C ALA A 27 42.63 41.27 -10.01
N GLN A 28 42.40 40.01 -9.61
CA GLN A 28 43.25 39.10 -8.81
C GLN A 28 44.07 39.53 -7.56
N HIS A 29 43.84 38.78 -6.47
CA HIS A 29 44.76 38.27 -5.42
C HIS A 29 45.68 39.21 -4.59
N GLY A 30 45.52 39.13 -3.26
CA GLY A 30 46.52 39.41 -2.23
C GLY A 30 46.27 38.51 -1.00
N HIS A 31 47.31 38.20 -0.21
CA HIS A 31 47.23 37.28 0.94
C HIS A 31 47.52 37.97 2.29
N GLY A 32 46.77 37.58 3.32
CA GLY A 32 47.06 37.85 4.73
C GLY A 32 46.48 39.17 5.28
N LYS A 33 46.20 39.27 6.59
CA LYS A 33 46.30 38.25 7.65
C LYS A 33 45.37 38.59 8.83
N ASP A 34 44.87 37.55 9.48
CA ASP A 34 44.23 37.44 10.81
C ASP A 34 43.79 38.73 11.53
N ASP A 35 42.48 38.87 11.73
CA ASP A 35 41.90 39.30 13.01
C ASP A 35 40.53 38.62 13.19
N GLY A 36 40.26 38.10 14.39
CA GLY A 36 39.30 37.00 14.57
C GLY A 36 37.89 37.40 14.99
N HIS A 37 36.90 37.13 14.14
CA HIS A 37 35.55 36.79 14.57
C HIS A 37 35.07 35.50 13.87
N GLY A 38 34.23 34.73 14.56
CA GLY A 38 33.91 33.36 14.20
C GLY A 38 33.23 33.20 12.84
N GLN A 39 33.34 32.00 12.26
CA GLN A 39 32.59 31.64 11.06
C GLN A 39 31.11 32.01 11.23
N SER A 40 30.56 32.73 10.26
CA SER A 40 29.12 32.83 10.08
C SER A 40 28.61 31.44 9.73
N GLY A 41 28.22 30.67 10.74
CA GLY A 41 27.63 29.35 10.54
C GLY A 41 26.44 29.50 9.59
N HIS A 42 26.37 28.62 8.59
CA HIS A 42 25.10 28.40 7.93
C HIS A 42 24.10 28.03 9.01
N LYS A 43 22.98 28.73 9.06
CA LYS A 43 21.84 28.24 9.79
C LYS A 43 21.27 27.09 8.99
N ASP A 44 21.70 25.90 9.36
CA ASP A 44 20.90 24.70 9.16
C ASP A 44 19.69 24.83 10.08
N ASP A 45 18.69 25.62 9.65
CA ASP A 45 17.37 25.72 10.28
C ASP A 45 16.65 24.37 10.04
N GLY A 46 17.09 23.36 10.79
CA GLY A 46 16.94 21.94 10.48
C GLY A 46 15.53 21.42 10.61
N HIS A 47 14.75 21.56 9.54
CA HIS A 47 13.57 20.73 9.32
C HIS A 47 14.00 19.28 9.05
N ALA A 48 13.62 18.38 9.97
CA ALA A 48 14.00 16.97 9.92
C ALA A 48 13.13 16.21 8.89
N HIS A 49 13.54 16.26 7.63
CA HIS A 49 13.03 15.34 6.62
C HIS A 49 13.39 13.88 6.98
N GLY A 50 12.54 12.94 6.60
CA GLY A 50 12.79 11.51 6.83
C GLY A 50 14.07 11.03 6.14
N GLU A 51 14.76 10.05 6.74
CA GLU A 51 16.00 9.52 6.19
C GLU A 51 15.76 8.86 4.82
N VAL A 52 16.39 9.40 3.76
CA VAL A 52 16.22 8.91 2.40
C VAL A 52 16.99 7.59 2.25
N ALA A 53 16.25 6.48 2.33
CA ALA A 53 16.80 5.13 2.25
C ALA A 53 17.70 4.95 1.01
N LYS A 54 18.97 4.58 1.28
CA LYS A 54 20.00 4.41 0.26
C LYS A 54 19.60 3.39 -0.81
N ALA A 55 19.73 3.77 -2.08
CA ALA A 55 19.51 2.87 -3.20
C ALA A 55 20.54 1.73 -3.25
N GLY A 56 20.07 0.52 -3.58
CA GLY A 56 20.89 -0.69 -3.67
C GLY A 56 21.66 -0.82 -4.99
N SER A 57 21.22 -0.16 -6.07
CA SER A 57 21.88 -0.18 -7.38
C SER A 57 21.67 1.12 -8.17
N PHE A 58 22.40 1.28 -9.27
CA PHE A 58 22.21 2.41 -10.19
C PHE A 58 20.79 2.45 -10.79
N ALA A 59 20.25 1.29 -11.18
CA ALA A 59 18.90 1.19 -11.73
C ALA A 59 17.82 1.50 -10.68
N ASP A 60 17.98 1.01 -9.46
CA ASP A 60 17.09 1.31 -8.31
C ASP A 60 17.03 2.82 -8.02
N ALA A 61 18.19 3.50 -7.98
CA ALA A 61 18.25 4.95 -7.81
C ALA A 61 17.53 5.72 -8.95
N VAL A 62 17.76 5.34 -10.22
CA VAL A 62 17.10 5.97 -11.38
C VAL A 62 15.57 5.74 -11.34
N ASN A 63 15.11 4.54 -10.97
CA ASN A 63 13.69 4.21 -10.89
C ASN A 63 12.98 5.00 -9.79
N ARG A 64 13.56 5.10 -8.59
CA ARG A 64 13.02 5.93 -7.49
C ARG A 64 12.93 7.41 -7.88
N ILE A 65 13.99 7.95 -8.50
CA ILE A 65 14.01 9.32 -9.04
C ILE A 65 12.87 9.53 -10.04
N ALA A 66 12.63 8.58 -10.96
CA ALA A 66 11.55 8.68 -11.93
C ALA A 66 10.15 8.64 -11.27
N ALA A 67 9.97 7.82 -10.23
CA ALA A 67 8.72 7.74 -9.47
C ALA A 67 8.40 9.03 -8.71
N ASP A 68 9.37 9.61 -8.00
CA ASP A 68 9.18 10.87 -7.27
C ASP A 68 8.96 12.06 -8.21
N ILE A 69 9.61 12.07 -9.38
CA ILE A 69 9.34 13.07 -10.42
C ILE A 69 7.92 12.91 -10.99
N LYS A 70 7.44 11.68 -11.24
CA LYS A 70 6.06 11.44 -11.66
C LYS A 70 5.07 11.98 -10.60
N ALA A 71 5.31 11.71 -9.33
CA ALA A 71 4.47 12.20 -8.23
C ALA A 71 4.48 13.73 -8.11
N MET A 72 5.65 14.38 -8.23
CA MET A 72 5.76 15.84 -8.27
C MET A 72 5.04 16.46 -9.48
N ASP A 73 5.09 15.83 -10.65
CA ASP A 73 4.34 16.29 -11.83
C ASP A 73 2.83 16.22 -11.62
N THR A 74 2.33 15.11 -11.05
CA THR A 74 0.91 14.97 -10.69
C THR A 74 0.47 16.03 -9.66
N ALA A 75 1.24 16.23 -8.59
CA ALA A 75 0.92 17.23 -7.56
C ALA A 75 0.90 18.66 -8.15
N LEU A 76 1.94 19.04 -8.87
CA LEU A 76 2.07 20.38 -9.47
C LEU A 76 1.08 20.60 -10.61
N ALA A 77 0.71 19.58 -11.39
CA ALA A 77 -0.37 19.66 -12.37
C ALA A 77 -1.72 19.89 -11.69
N GLY A 78 -2.03 19.14 -10.62
CA GLY A 78 -3.22 19.30 -9.78
C GLY A 78 -3.27 20.62 -8.99
N GLY A 79 -2.19 21.41 -8.99
CA GLY A 79 -2.12 22.68 -8.25
C GLY A 79 -1.78 22.53 -6.77
N SER A 80 -1.32 21.36 -6.35
CA SER A 80 -0.77 21.12 -5.01
C SER A 80 0.74 21.39 -4.97
N ILE A 81 1.22 21.76 -3.79
CA ILE A 81 2.63 21.83 -3.41
C ILE A 81 2.98 20.79 -2.32
N SER A 82 1.96 20.08 -1.80
CA SER A 82 2.14 19.10 -0.72
C SER A 82 3.05 17.95 -1.16
N GLY A 83 4.01 17.58 -0.30
CA GLY A 83 5.01 16.55 -0.58
C GLY A 83 6.03 16.89 -1.66
N VAL A 84 5.94 18.04 -2.35
CA VAL A 84 6.92 18.44 -3.39
C VAL A 84 8.27 18.78 -2.76
N SER A 85 8.29 19.34 -1.55
CA SER A 85 9.53 19.61 -0.80
C SER A 85 10.30 18.31 -0.51
N ASP A 86 9.66 17.34 0.14
CA ASP A 86 10.29 16.07 0.53
C ASP A 86 10.72 15.23 -0.68
N LYS A 87 9.90 15.19 -1.74
CA LYS A 87 10.24 14.45 -2.96
C LYS A 87 11.35 15.10 -3.77
N ALA A 88 11.47 16.42 -3.75
CA ALA A 88 12.61 17.11 -4.33
C ALA A 88 13.90 16.84 -3.53
N ASN A 89 13.84 16.82 -2.19
CA ASN A 89 14.96 16.40 -1.33
C ASN A 89 15.37 14.92 -1.57
N ALA A 90 14.40 14.01 -1.68
CA ALA A 90 14.64 12.60 -2.00
C ALA A 90 15.34 12.43 -3.36
N VAL A 91 14.84 13.11 -4.41
CA VAL A 91 15.47 13.13 -5.74
C VAL A 91 16.89 13.71 -5.67
N ALA A 92 17.11 14.81 -4.96
CA ALA A 92 18.43 15.41 -4.82
C ALA A 92 19.42 14.49 -4.10
N THR A 93 18.97 13.82 -3.02
CA THR A 93 19.77 12.88 -2.23
C THR A 93 20.13 11.63 -3.04
N LEU A 94 19.17 11.04 -3.76
CA LEU A 94 19.43 9.92 -4.67
C LEU A 94 20.37 10.33 -5.81
N ALA A 95 20.18 11.51 -6.41
CA ALA A 95 21.02 12.01 -7.50
C ALA A 95 22.49 12.17 -7.07
N LYS A 96 22.74 12.60 -5.81
CA LYS A 96 24.10 12.67 -5.23
C LYS A 96 24.78 11.29 -5.14
N THR A 97 24.04 10.18 -5.14
CA THR A 97 24.61 8.80 -5.13
C THR A 97 24.88 8.20 -6.51
N LEU A 98 24.17 8.64 -7.56
CA LEU A 98 24.23 8.05 -8.91
C LEU A 98 25.65 7.95 -9.47
N GLY A 99 26.49 8.95 -9.22
CA GLY A 99 27.89 8.96 -9.68
C GLY A 99 28.70 7.78 -9.14
N ALA A 100 28.57 7.47 -7.84
CA ALA A 100 29.22 6.33 -7.22
C ALA A 100 28.60 4.99 -7.67
N LEU A 101 27.27 4.94 -7.79
CA LEU A 101 26.56 3.75 -8.27
C LEU A 101 26.93 3.40 -9.71
N SER A 102 27.19 4.40 -10.57
CA SER A 102 27.62 4.20 -11.96
C SER A 102 29.02 3.62 -12.13
N LEU A 103 29.83 3.57 -11.05
CA LEU A 103 31.16 2.95 -11.03
C LEU A 103 31.13 1.47 -10.61
N ALA A 104 29.99 0.96 -10.14
CA ALA A 104 29.85 -0.43 -9.73
C ALA A 104 29.96 -1.38 -10.95
N LYS A 105 30.55 -2.58 -10.75
CA LYS A 105 30.85 -3.54 -11.84
C LYS A 105 29.60 -4.10 -12.53
N ASP A 106 28.48 -4.03 -11.83
CA ASP A 106 27.15 -4.53 -12.12
C ASP A 106 26.14 -3.41 -12.43
N SER A 107 26.57 -2.15 -12.44
CA SER A 107 25.75 -0.97 -12.76
C SER A 107 25.15 -0.95 -14.17
N GLY A 108 25.67 -1.78 -15.08
CA GLY A 108 25.37 -1.78 -16.52
C GLY A 108 25.94 -0.58 -17.30
N VAL A 109 26.44 0.45 -16.61
CA VAL A 109 26.89 1.71 -17.22
C VAL A 109 28.18 1.52 -18.02
N PRO A 110 28.23 1.92 -19.31
CA PRO A 110 29.47 1.99 -20.07
C PRO A 110 30.45 3.00 -19.44
N ARG A 111 31.74 2.64 -19.29
CA ARG A 111 32.73 3.46 -18.55
C ARG A 111 32.92 4.86 -19.15
N GLU A 112 32.77 4.97 -20.46
CA GLU A 112 32.75 6.22 -21.21
C GLU A 112 31.57 7.15 -20.82
N LYS A 113 30.44 6.59 -20.40
CA LYS A 113 29.23 7.34 -19.98
C LYS A 113 29.23 7.76 -18.52
N VAL A 114 30.07 7.16 -17.66
CA VAL A 114 30.22 7.55 -16.24
C VAL A 114 30.50 9.05 -16.09
N LYS A 115 31.30 9.66 -16.97
CA LYS A 115 31.58 11.12 -16.92
C LYS A 115 30.35 11.96 -17.24
N GLU A 116 29.54 11.53 -18.21
CA GLU A 116 28.29 12.22 -18.59
C GLU A 116 27.23 12.07 -17.49
N ILE A 117 27.11 10.87 -16.90
CA ILE A 117 26.24 10.59 -15.75
C ILE A 117 26.61 11.44 -14.54
N ASN A 118 27.89 11.55 -14.19
CA ASN A 118 28.33 12.40 -13.08
C ASN A 118 27.91 13.88 -13.27
N ALA A 119 28.00 14.39 -14.50
CA ALA A 119 27.55 15.75 -14.82
C ALA A 119 26.02 15.89 -14.73
N ALA A 120 25.26 14.99 -15.35
CA ALA A 120 23.79 15.02 -15.34
C ALA A 120 23.19 14.79 -13.94
N SER A 121 23.82 13.93 -13.14
CA SER A 121 23.40 13.65 -11.75
C SER A 121 23.67 14.84 -10.84
N LYS A 122 24.77 15.57 -11.05
CA LYS A 122 25.03 16.83 -10.36
C LYS A 122 24.00 17.90 -10.75
N GLU A 123 23.72 18.07 -12.06
CA GLU A 123 22.70 19.01 -12.55
C GLU A 123 21.31 18.71 -11.97
N LEU A 124 20.95 17.42 -11.87
CA LEU A 124 19.71 16.98 -11.24
C LEU A 124 19.67 17.29 -9.74
N ALA A 125 20.76 17.05 -9.02
CA ALA A 125 20.85 17.34 -7.60
C ALA A 125 20.70 18.85 -7.32
N GLU A 126 21.42 19.70 -8.05
CA GLU A 126 21.33 21.17 -7.90
C GLU A 126 19.94 21.71 -8.28
N ALA A 127 19.30 21.16 -9.32
CA ALA A 127 17.94 21.54 -9.69
C ALA A 127 16.90 21.09 -8.65
N ALA A 128 17.06 19.90 -8.08
CA ALA A 128 16.15 19.33 -7.10
C ALA A 128 16.30 19.96 -5.71
N ASP A 129 17.53 20.24 -5.25
CA ASP A 129 17.78 21.04 -4.03
C ASP A 129 17.14 22.43 -4.16
N ASN A 130 17.23 23.08 -5.33
CA ASN A 130 16.56 24.36 -5.59
C ASN A 130 15.03 24.24 -5.60
N LEU A 131 14.45 23.17 -6.16
CA LEU A 131 13.00 22.94 -6.11
C LEU A 131 12.53 22.70 -4.67
N HIS A 132 13.25 21.88 -3.89
CA HIS A 132 12.97 21.62 -2.47
C HIS A 132 12.84 22.93 -1.70
N ASN A 133 13.88 23.79 -1.72
CA ASN A 133 13.86 25.08 -1.04
C ASN A 133 12.69 26.00 -1.46
N ILE A 134 12.29 25.96 -2.74
CA ILE A 134 11.19 26.78 -3.26
C ILE A 134 9.81 26.20 -2.89
N ALA A 135 9.70 24.87 -2.81
CA ALA A 135 8.49 24.17 -2.41
C ALA A 135 8.25 24.29 -0.90
N ASP A 136 9.31 24.21 -0.10
CA ASP A 136 9.27 24.40 1.36
C ASP A 136 8.82 25.82 1.73
N ALA A 137 9.29 26.83 0.99
CA ALA A 137 8.82 28.21 1.08
C ALA A 137 7.37 28.43 0.60
N GLY A 138 6.65 27.37 0.20
CA GLY A 138 5.22 27.38 -0.11
C GLY A 138 4.83 28.07 -1.43
N ASP A 139 5.79 28.44 -2.29
CA ASP A 139 5.51 29.15 -3.54
C ASP A 139 5.20 28.17 -4.68
N LEU A 140 3.91 27.87 -4.85
CA LEU A 140 3.39 27.01 -5.92
C LEU A 140 3.78 27.50 -7.33
N ALA A 141 3.81 28.82 -7.56
CA ALA A 141 4.09 29.38 -8.88
C ALA A 141 5.57 29.23 -9.25
N LYS A 142 6.48 29.55 -8.31
CA LYS A 142 7.91 29.29 -8.47
C LYS A 142 8.21 27.80 -8.50
N SER A 143 7.52 26.96 -7.73
CA SER A 143 7.71 25.50 -7.73
C SER A 143 7.39 24.89 -9.09
N LYS A 144 6.28 25.28 -9.73
CA LYS A 144 5.94 24.86 -11.10
C LYS A 144 7.02 25.26 -12.12
N ALA A 145 7.66 26.41 -11.95
CA ALA A 145 8.77 26.85 -12.80
C ALA A 145 10.09 26.09 -12.49
N ALA A 146 10.42 25.91 -11.22
CA ALA A 146 11.63 25.24 -10.74
C ALA A 146 11.63 23.72 -11.01
N PHE A 147 10.47 23.11 -11.20
CA PHE A 147 10.36 21.69 -11.58
C PHE A 147 10.67 21.41 -13.05
N ALA A 148 10.63 22.42 -13.93
CA ALA A 148 11.02 22.25 -15.34
C ALA A 148 12.50 21.82 -15.52
N PRO A 149 13.51 22.45 -14.89
CA PRO A 149 14.89 21.96 -14.96
C PRO A 149 15.09 20.60 -14.26
N VAL A 150 14.34 20.28 -13.20
CA VAL A 150 14.39 18.93 -12.57
C VAL A 150 14.01 17.85 -13.58
N LYS A 151 12.89 18.03 -14.31
CA LYS A 151 12.48 17.10 -15.37
C LYS A 151 13.51 17.03 -16.51
N ALA A 152 14.11 18.16 -16.90
CA ALA A 152 15.13 18.18 -17.95
C ALA A 152 16.44 17.46 -17.54
N ALA A 153 16.89 17.64 -16.30
CA ALA A 153 18.09 16.97 -15.78
C ALA A 153 17.87 15.46 -15.56
N ALA A 154 16.70 15.06 -15.05
CA ALA A 154 16.34 13.65 -14.92
C ALA A 154 16.21 12.95 -16.29
N ALA A 155 15.69 13.62 -17.31
CA ALA A 155 15.66 13.09 -18.68
C ALA A 155 17.08 12.84 -19.23
N LYS A 156 18.07 13.69 -18.89
CA LYS A 156 19.49 13.43 -19.22
C LYS A 156 20.03 12.19 -18.50
N VAL A 157 19.74 12.05 -17.20
CA VAL A 157 20.14 10.85 -16.43
C VAL A 157 19.53 9.59 -17.03
N ALA A 158 18.23 9.59 -17.33
CA ALA A 158 17.53 8.45 -17.92
C ALA A 158 18.03 8.10 -19.34
N ALA A 159 18.40 9.10 -20.15
CA ALA A 159 18.96 8.88 -21.49
C ALA A 159 20.44 8.41 -21.47
N LEU A 160 21.12 8.49 -20.33
CA LEU A 160 22.50 8.03 -20.12
C LEU A 160 22.59 6.73 -19.31
N ALA A 161 21.51 6.36 -18.60
CA ALA A 161 21.37 5.05 -18.00
C ALA A 161 21.51 3.96 -19.08
N PRO A 162 22.07 2.78 -18.74
CA PRO A 162 22.03 1.66 -19.66
C PRO A 162 20.57 1.35 -19.99
N ALA A 163 20.26 1.19 -21.28
CA ALA A 163 19.02 0.55 -21.66
C ALA A 163 18.97 -0.81 -20.94
N PRO A 164 17.84 -1.18 -20.30
CA PRO A 164 17.73 -2.48 -19.68
C PRO A 164 18.01 -3.58 -20.72
N PRO A 165 18.45 -4.79 -20.30
CA PRO A 165 18.29 -5.96 -21.16
C PRO A 165 16.83 -6.07 -21.60
N ALA A 166 16.54 -6.80 -22.68
CA ALA A 166 15.20 -6.85 -23.29
C ALA A 166 14.16 -7.60 -22.41
N THR A 167 13.79 -6.96 -21.31
CA THR A 167 12.85 -7.33 -20.25
C THR A 167 12.05 -6.06 -19.97
N ALA A 168 10.80 -6.02 -20.43
CA ALA A 168 10.03 -4.79 -20.52
C ALA A 168 9.31 -4.43 -19.21
N ASP A 169 9.32 -3.14 -18.92
CA ASP A 169 8.51 -2.42 -17.94
C ASP A 169 8.69 -2.80 -16.45
N GLY A 170 8.45 -1.81 -15.58
CA GLY A 170 8.82 -1.89 -14.17
C GLY A 170 7.76 -2.56 -13.30
N HIS A 171 8.20 -3.46 -12.43
CA HIS A 171 7.36 -3.97 -11.35
C HIS A 171 7.09 -2.88 -10.32
N ASP A 172 5.85 -2.37 -10.34
CA ASP A 172 5.21 -1.91 -9.11
C ASP A 172 5.13 -3.11 -8.16
N GLN A 173 5.64 -2.96 -6.93
CA GLN A 173 5.60 -4.04 -5.94
C GLN A 173 4.18 -4.11 -5.39
N GLY A 174 3.43 -5.11 -5.84
CA GLY A 174 2.01 -5.30 -5.53
C GLY A 174 1.75 -5.59 -4.04
N HIS A 175 1.74 -4.53 -3.23
CA HIS A 175 1.02 -4.53 -1.96
C HIS A 175 -0.44 -4.96 -2.23
N GLY A 176 -1.05 -5.74 -1.33
CA GLY A 176 -2.32 -6.47 -1.56
C GLY A 176 -3.57 -5.60 -1.69
N HIS A 177 -3.61 -4.73 -2.70
CA HIS A 177 -4.58 -3.64 -2.81
C HIS A 177 -5.77 -3.97 -3.73
N GLU A 178 -6.80 -4.54 -3.11
CA GLU A 178 -8.18 -4.64 -3.60
C GLU A 178 -8.46 -5.30 -4.96
N THR A 179 -9.21 -6.41 -4.90
CA THR A 179 -10.33 -6.56 -5.84
C THR A 179 -11.41 -5.51 -5.54
N THR A 180 -11.30 -4.35 -6.19
CA THR A 180 -12.50 -3.56 -6.51
C THR A 180 -13.42 -4.42 -7.40
N ALA A 181 -14.72 -4.10 -7.47
CA ALA A 181 -15.64 -4.86 -8.32
C ALA A 181 -15.11 -4.90 -9.77
N PRO A 182 -14.86 -6.09 -10.36
CA PRO A 182 -14.06 -6.19 -11.57
C PRO A 182 -14.69 -5.39 -12.72
N THR A 183 -13.93 -4.43 -13.23
CA THR A 183 -14.35 -3.57 -14.34
C THR A 183 -14.26 -4.30 -15.69
N HIS A 184 -13.57 -5.43 -15.70
CA HIS A 184 -13.37 -6.30 -16.85
C HIS A 184 -14.25 -7.55 -16.78
N SER A 185 -14.54 -8.16 -17.93
CA SER A 185 -15.29 -9.40 -18.02
C SER A 185 -14.53 -10.46 -18.80
N VAL A 186 -14.77 -11.74 -18.47
CA VAL A 186 -14.17 -12.89 -19.16
C VAL A 186 -15.26 -13.84 -19.62
N THR A 187 -15.32 -14.13 -20.92
CA THR A 187 -16.19 -15.18 -21.46
C THR A 187 -15.40 -16.48 -21.61
N VAL A 188 -15.90 -17.56 -21.01
CA VAL A 188 -15.28 -18.89 -21.04
C VAL A 188 -16.11 -19.85 -21.90
N THR A 189 -15.46 -20.53 -22.85
CA THR A 189 -16.09 -21.61 -23.64
C THR A 189 -15.12 -22.80 -23.79
N ALA A 190 -15.63 -23.97 -24.16
CA ALA A 190 -14.79 -25.07 -24.64
C ALA A 190 -14.67 -25.01 -26.16
N GLU A 191 -13.52 -25.36 -26.72
CA GLU A 191 -13.24 -25.25 -28.15
C GLU A 191 -14.22 -26.08 -29.00
N GLY A 192 -14.86 -25.42 -29.97
CA GLY A 192 -15.94 -25.99 -30.79
C GLY A 192 -17.29 -26.10 -30.07
N GLY A 193 -17.49 -25.44 -28.92
CA GLY A 193 -18.77 -25.45 -28.19
C GLY A 193 -19.09 -26.79 -27.51
N LYS A 194 -18.07 -27.62 -27.26
CA LYS A 194 -18.22 -28.96 -26.68
C LYS A 194 -18.69 -28.88 -25.22
N ALA A 195 -19.33 -29.95 -24.75
CA ALA A 195 -19.56 -30.12 -23.32
C ALA A 195 -18.22 -30.25 -22.57
N ILE A 196 -18.14 -29.66 -21.39
CA ILE A 196 -17.05 -29.93 -20.44
C ILE A 196 -17.37 -31.28 -19.79
N GLU A 197 -16.47 -32.25 -19.92
CA GLU A 197 -16.64 -33.61 -19.38
C GLU A 197 -15.52 -33.93 -18.39
N ALA A 198 -15.88 -34.44 -17.21
CA ALA A 198 -14.92 -34.85 -16.20
C ALA A 198 -14.02 -36.02 -16.69
N GLY A 199 -12.76 -36.01 -16.29
CA GLY A 199 -11.75 -36.99 -16.70
C GLY A 199 -11.25 -36.84 -18.14
N LYS A 200 -11.77 -35.88 -18.92
CA LYS A 200 -11.32 -35.56 -20.28
C LYS A 200 -10.67 -34.18 -20.32
N ALA A 201 -9.62 -34.04 -21.12
CA ALA A 201 -9.00 -32.75 -21.38
C ALA A 201 -9.88 -31.91 -22.33
N ALA A 202 -10.38 -30.77 -21.84
CA ALA A 202 -11.07 -29.78 -22.63
C ALA A 202 -10.12 -28.62 -22.96
N ALA A 203 -10.00 -28.26 -24.24
CA ALA A 203 -9.34 -27.02 -24.64
C ALA A 203 -10.29 -25.85 -24.32
N MET A 204 -10.03 -25.16 -23.21
CA MET A 204 -10.83 -24.04 -22.75
C MET A 204 -10.33 -22.75 -23.43
N ILE A 205 -11.25 -21.96 -23.96
CA ILE A 205 -11.02 -20.70 -24.68
C ILE A 205 -11.57 -19.54 -23.85
N PHE A 206 -10.77 -18.48 -23.72
CA PHE A 206 -11.09 -17.31 -22.90
C PHE A 206 -10.97 -16.02 -23.72
N SER A 207 -11.96 -15.15 -23.63
CA SER A 207 -11.89 -13.78 -24.16
C SER A 207 -12.05 -12.78 -23.03
N LEU A 208 -11.01 -11.98 -22.81
CA LEU A 208 -10.95 -10.91 -21.81
C LEU A 208 -11.46 -9.62 -22.47
N LYS A 209 -12.31 -8.87 -21.77
CA LYS A 209 -12.93 -7.63 -22.25
C LYS A 209 -12.86 -6.51 -21.23
N ASP A 210 -12.69 -5.29 -21.71
CA ASP A 210 -12.72 -4.07 -20.90
C ASP A 210 -14.15 -3.68 -20.47
N ALA A 211 -14.27 -2.60 -19.69
CA ALA A 211 -15.54 -2.04 -19.23
C ALA A 211 -16.48 -1.52 -20.35
N LYS A 212 -16.01 -1.45 -21.60
CA LYS A 212 -16.78 -1.09 -22.80
C LYS A 212 -17.20 -2.31 -23.61
N GLY A 213 -16.70 -3.51 -23.25
CA GLY A 213 -16.93 -4.77 -23.95
C GLY A 213 -15.95 -5.06 -25.09
N GLU A 214 -14.92 -4.22 -25.25
CA GLU A 214 -13.86 -4.35 -26.26
C GLU A 214 -12.81 -5.39 -25.81
N PRO A 215 -12.19 -6.17 -26.72
CA PRO A 215 -11.17 -7.15 -26.36
C PRO A 215 -9.93 -6.51 -25.73
N VAL A 216 -9.45 -7.06 -24.61
CA VAL A 216 -8.20 -6.62 -23.99
C VAL A 216 -7.03 -6.96 -24.89
N LYS A 217 -6.28 -5.93 -25.31
CA LYS A 217 -5.25 -6.05 -26.35
C LYS A 217 -3.88 -6.40 -25.79
N ASP A 218 -3.54 -5.88 -24.62
CA ASP A 218 -2.21 -5.99 -24.02
C ASP A 218 -2.35 -6.16 -22.50
N LEU A 219 -1.57 -7.08 -21.95
CA LEU A 219 -1.48 -7.38 -20.53
C LEU A 219 -0.02 -7.17 -20.11
N ASP A 220 0.19 -6.56 -18.95
CA ASP A 220 1.50 -6.47 -18.33
C ASP A 220 1.91 -7.83 -17.73
N ILE A 221 3.22 -8.08 -17.64
CA ILE A 221 3.75 -9.36 -17.16
C ILE A 221 3.91 -9.30 -15.64
N VAL A 222 3.11 -10.09 -14.94
CA VAL A 222 3.17 -10.29 -13.48
C VAL A 222 3.60 -11.74 -13.25
N HIS A 223 4.49 -12.00 -12.28
CA HIS A 223 4.96 -13.37 -11.97
C HIS A 223 5.37 -14.18 -13.23
N GLU A 224 6.19 -13.57 -14.09
CA GLU A 224 6.66 -14.12 -15.39
C GLU A 224 5.56 -14.44 -16.43
N ARG A 225 4.28 -14.09 -16.20
CA ARG A 225 3.14 -14.46 -17.06
C ARG A 225 2.22 -13.27 -17.37
N PRO A 226 1.48 -13.30 -18.50
CA PRO A 226 0.50 -12.25 -18.82
C PRO A 226 -0.89 -12.52 -18.22
N LEU A 227 -1.17 -13.74 -17.75
CA LEU A 227 -2.46 -14.17 -17.21
C LEU A 227 -2.24 -15.40 -16.33
N HIS A 228 -2.73 -15.33 -15.09
CA HIS A 228 -2.86 -16.47 -14.20
C HIS A 228 -4.30 -16.98 -14.21
N LEU A 229 -4.47 -18.29 -14.26
CA LEU A 229 -5.76 -18.96 -14.21
C LEU A 229 -5.78 -19.93 -13.03
N LEU A 230 -6.61 -19.63 -12.04
CA LEU A 230 -6.73 -20.39 -10.81
C LEU A 230 -8.08 -21.10 -10.80
N VAL A 231 -8.06 -22.42 -10.85
CA VAL A 231 -9.23 -23.27 -11.05
C VAL A 231 -9.50 -24.07 -9.78
N VAL A 232 -10.63 -23.84 -9.12
CA VAL A 232 -11.01 -24.54 -7.88
C VAL A 232 -12.34 -25.26 -8.00
N SER A 233 -12.45 -26.42 -7.34
CA SER A 233 -13.75 -27.07 -7.12
C SER A 233 -14.60 -26.26 -6.13
N LYS A 234 -15.93 -26.37 -6.20
CA LYS A 234 -16.86 -25.70 -5.28
C LYS A 234 -16.60 -25.93 -3.78
N ASP A 235 -15.96 -27.03 -3.41
CA ASP A 235 -15.58 -27.37 -2.03
C ASP A 235 -14.13 -27.00 -1.66
N LEU A 236 -13.39 -26.34 -2.56
CA LEU A 236 -11.96 -26.01 -2.45
C LEU A 236 -11.06 -27.23 -2.13
N SER A 237 -11.53 -28.46 -2.42
CA SER A 237 -10.76 -29.69 -2.23
C SER A 237 -9.85 -30.04 -3.41
N TRP A 238 -10.04 -29.40 -4.56
CA TRP A 238 -9.16 -29.47 -5.74
C TRP A 238 -8.83 -28.07 -6.26
N PHE A 239 -7.61 -27.92 -6.77
CA PHE A 239 -7.01 -26.68 -7.25
C PHE A 239 -6.07 -26.97 -8.42
N ALA A 240 -6.02 -26.07 -9.40
CA ALA A 240 -4.98 -25.98 -10.41
C ALA A 240 -4.60 -24.51 -10.64
N HIS A 241 -3.31 -24.25 -10.83
CA HIS A 241 -2.78 -22.94 -11.23
C HIS A 241 -2.14 -23.10 -12.61
N GLU A 242 -2.73 -22.44 -13.59
CA GLU A 242 -2.42 -22.58 -15.01
C GLU A 242 -2.08 -21.23 -15.63
N HIS A 243 -1.37 -21.25 -16.76
CA HIS A 243 -0.88 -20.05 -17.45
C HIS A 243 -1.32 -20.06 -18.92
N PRO A 244 -2.55 -19.62 -19.22
CA PRO A 244 -3.15 -19.76 -20.54
C PRO A 244 -2.31 -19.11 -21.65
N LYS A 245 -2.21 -19.78 -22.79
CA LYS A 245 -1.42 -19.30 -23.93
C LYS A 245 -2.28 -18.41 -24.82
N ARG A 246 -1.77 -17.24 -25.18
CA ARG A 246 -2.46 -16.35 -26.14
C ARG A 246 -2.40 -16.92 -27.56
N ARG A 247 -3.53 -16.84 -28.26
CA ARG A 247 -3.73 -17.21 -29.67
C ARG A 247 -3.55 -16.00 -30.59
N ALA A 248 -3.38 -16.26 -31.89
CA ALA A 248 -3.26 -15.21 -32.91
C ALA A 248 -4.56 -14.40 -33.11
N ASP A 249 -5.71 -14.92 -32.69
CA ASP A 249 -7.00 -14.22 -32.64
C ASP A 249 -7.17 -13.35 -31.37
N GLY A 250 -6.12 -13.24 -30.54
CA GLY A 250 -6.09 -12.44 -29.32
C GLY A 250 -6.70 -13.12 -28.09
N MET A 251 -7.46 -14.22 -28.27
CA MET A 251 -8.02 -15.02 -27.18
C MET A 251 -6.92 -15.82 -26.45
N PHE A 252 -7.26 -16.41 -25.31
CA PHE A 252 -6.38 -17.31 -24.57
C PHE A 252 -6.91 -18.75 -24.63
N VAL A 253 -6.00 -19.73 -24.58
CA VAL A 253 -6.33 -21.16 -24.52
C VAL A 253 -5.57 -21.87 -23.41
N GLN A 254 -6.28 -22.72 -22.68
CA GLN A 254 -5.71 -23.66 -21.71
C GLN A 254 -6.39 -25.03 -21.81
N PRO A 255 -5.66 -26.13 -22.05
CA PRO A 255 -6.17 -27.47 -21.82
C PRO A 255 -6.38 -27.71 -20.31
N ILE A 256 -7.59 -28.12 -19.91
CA ILE A 256 -7.94 -28.42 -18.51
C ILE A 256 -8.65 -29.78 -18.44
N THR A 257 -8.22 -30.64 -17.52
CA THR A 257 -8.89 -31.90 -17.20
C THR A 257 -9.55 -31.78 -15.83
N PHE A 258 -10.85 -31.54 -15.79
CA PHE A 258 -11.61 -31.47 -14.55
C PHE A 258 -11.73 -32.88 -13.92
N PRO A 259 -11.37 -33.10 -12.65
CA PRO A 259 -11.23 -34.44 -12.08
C PRO A 259 -12.57 -35.14 -11.79
N ALA A 260 -13.64 -34.38 -11.57
CA ALA A 260 -14.98 -34.89 -11.27
C ALA A 260 -16.05 -33.97 -11.87
N GLY A 261 -17.31 -34.43 -11.93
CA GLY A 261 -18.44 -33.57 -12.28
C GLY A 261 -18.71 -32.50 -11.23
N GLY A 262 -19.42 -31.44 -11.60
CA GLY A 262 -19.85 -30.37 -10.69
C GLY A 262 -19.36 -28.98 -11.08
N GLU A 263 -19.59 -28.03 -10.18
CA GLU A 263 -19.28 -26.61 -10.31
C GLU A 263 -17.82 -26.32 -9.93
N TYR A 264 -17.14 -25.53 -10.76
CA TYR A 264 -15.79 -25.01 -10.55
C TYR A 264 -15.79 -23.50 -10.75
N THR A 265 -14.95 -22.78 -10.00
CA THR A 265 -14.70 -21.35 -10.22
C THR A 265 -13.32 -21.18 -10.84
N LEU A 266 -13.25 -20.42 -11.92
CA LEU A 266 -12.04 -19.99 -12.61
C LEU A 266 -11.81 -18.52 -12.26
N TYR A 267 -10.80 -18.23 -11.45
CA TYR A 267 -10.32 -16.87 -11.20
C TYR A 267 -9.28 -16.54 -12.27
N PHE A 268 -9.58 -15.53 -13.09
CA PHE A 268 -8.65 -14.98 -14.08
C PHE A 268 -7.98 -13.75 -13.47
N ASP A 269 -6.68 -13.84 -13.19
CA ASP A 269 -5.90 -12.76 -12.59
C ASP A 269 -4.91 -12.19 -13.63
N PHE A 270 -5.08 -10.91 -13.97
CA PHE A 270 -4.34 -10.22 -15.03
C PHE A 270 -4.30 -8.70 -14.82
N THR A 271 -3.25 -8.06 -15.31
CA THR A 271 -3.11 -6.60 -15.30
C THR A 271 -3.23 -6.05 -16.74
N PRO A 272 -4.36 -5.44 -17.14
CA PRO A 272 -4.49 -4.78 -18.43
C PRO A 272 -3.56 -3.58 -18.51
N LYS A 273 -2.84 -3.40 -19.62
CA LYS A 273 -1.78 -2.37 -19.69
C LYS A 273 -2.32 -0.97 -19.41
N GLY A 274 -1.81 -0.35 -18.35
CA GLY A 274 -2.25 0.97 -17.88
C GLY A 274 -3.56 0.98 -17.06
N SER A 275 -4.00 -0.16 -16.55
CA SER A 275 -5.10 -0.31 -15.58
C SER A 275 -4.61 -1.08 -14.33
N PRO A 276 -5.29 -0.98 -13.17
CA PRO A 276 -5.02 -1.85 -12.02
C PRO A 276 -5.23 -3.33 -12.36
N GLN A 277 -4.58 -4.21 -11.60
CA GLN A 277 -4.79 -5.66 -11.63
C GLN A 277 -6.28 -6.02 -11.48
N GLN A 278 -6.74 -7.06 -12.17
CA GLN A 278 -8.12 -7.51 -12.21
C GLN A 278 -8.20 -9.00 -11.92
N VAL A 279 -8.95 -9.38 -10.87
CA VAL A 279 -9.33 -10.78 -10.63
C VAL A 279 -10.80 -10.97 -11.01
N VAL A 280 -11.04 -11.72 -12.09
CA VAL A 280 -12.39 -11.96 -12.62
C VAL A 280 -12.80 -13.42 -12.35
N PRO A 281 -13.73 -13.70 -11.42
CA PRO A 281 -14.25 -15.05 -11.19
C PRO A 281 -15.34 -15.43 -12.21
N VAL A 282 -15.17 -16.57 -12.88
CA VAL A 282 -16.17 -17.17 -13.78
C VAL A 282 -16.47 -18.59 -13.36
N LYS A 283 -17.76 -18.94 -13.25
CA LYS A 283 -18.19 -20.30 -12.90
C LYS A 283 -18.40 -21.16 -14.15
N VAL A 284 -17.96 -22.42 -14.09
CA VAL A 284 -18.21 -23.44 -15.11
C VAL A 284 -18.70 -24.73 -14.45
N THR A 285 -19.38 -25.58 -15.22
CA THR A 285 -19.84 -26.89 -14.75
C THR A 285 -19.26 -27.99 -15.63
N ALA A 286 -18.51 -28.91 -15.03
CA ALA A 286 -18.10 -30.15 -15.69
C ALA A 286 -19.22 -31.19 -15.55
N SER A 287 -19.57 -31.86 -16.64
CA SER A 287 -20.51 -32.99 -16.65
C SER A 287 -19.84 -34.30 -16.24
N GLY A 288 -20.63 -35.24 -15.73
CA GLY A 288 -20.16 -36.49 -15.12
C GLY A 288 -20.56 -36.58 -13.64
N THR A 289 -20.16 -37.66 -12.97
CA THR A 289 -20.49 -37.90 -11.55
C THR A 289 -19.74 -36.91 -10.64
N PRO A 290 -20.43 -36.15 -9.78
CA PRO A 290 -19.77 -35.32 -8.78
C PRO A 290 -19.08 -36.17 -7.72
N LYS A 291 -17.91 -35.70 -7.26
CA LYS A 291 -17.28 -36.22 -6.04
C LYS A 291 -18.14 -35.83 -4.83
N ALA A 292 -18.19 -36.68 -3.81
CA ALA A 292 -18.74 -36.27 -2.51
C ALA A 292 -17.94 -35.07 -1.97
N ALA A 293 -18.64 -33.97 -1.67
CA ALA A 293 -18.00 -32.73 -1.22
C ALA A 293 -17.25 -32.95 0.09
N VAL A 294 -16.03 -32.42 0.18
CA VAL A 294 -15.18 -32.52 1.37
C VAL A 294 -15.30 -31.21 2.17
N PRO A 295 -15.85 -31.22 3.40
CA PRO A 295 -15.86 -30.03 4.24
C PRO A 295 -14.43 -29.56 4.54
N LEU A 296 -14.19 -28.26 4.50
CA LEU A 296 -12.92 -27.68 4.94
C LEU A 296 -12.78 -27.82 6.46
N ALA A 297 -11.83 -28.66 6.88
CA ALA A 297 -11.36 -28.72 8.26
C ALA A 297 -10.14 -27.82 8.41
N VAL A 298 -10.07 -27.07 9.52
CA VAL A 298 -8.89 -26.27 9.91
C VAL A 298 -7.73 -27.20 10.23
N ASP A 299 -6.59 -26.96 9.60
CA ASP A 299 -5.45 -27.87 9.58
C ASP A 299 -4.08 -27.15 9.43
N ALA A 300 -4.03 -25.84 9.67
CA ALA A 300 -2.81 -25.03 9.68
C ALA A 300 -1.83 -25.38 10.82
N ASP A 301 -2.34 -25.91 11.94
CA ASP A 301 -1.55 -26.40 13.07
C ASP A 301 -0.77 -27.70 12.79
N LYS A 302 -0.92 -28.29 11.60
CA LYS A 302 -0.39 -29.62 11.26
C LYS A 302 0.50 -29.54 10.02
N PRO A 303 1.80 -29.87 10.13
CA PRO A 303 2.68 -30.03 8.98
C PRO A 303 2.15 -31.09 8.01
N LYS A 304 2.39 -30.89 6.71
CA LYS A 304 1.83 -31.72 5.63
C LYS A 304 2.92 -32.26 4.75
N THR A 305 2.84 -33.57 4.49
CA THR A 305 3.83 -34.29 3.68
C THR A 305 3.28 -34.56 2.27
N ILE A 306 3.96 -34.02 1.27
CA ILE A 306 3.67 -34.21 -0.16
C ILE A 306 5.01 -34.52 -0.87
N ASP A 307 5.04 -35.55 -1.71
CA ASP A 307 6.22 -36.02 -2.47
C ASP A 307 7.50 -36.25 -1.63
N GLY A 308 7.33 -36.60 -0.34
CA GLY A 308 8.42 -36.80 0.62
C GLY A 308 9.01 -35.51 1.22
N PHE A 309 8.41 -34.35 0.93
CA PHE A 309 8.71 -33.09 1.59
C PHE A 309 7.63 -32.78 2.62
N THR A 310 8.02 -32.29 3.80
CA THR A 310 7.09 -31.82 4.83
C THR A 310 7.14 -30.31 4.92
N VAL A 311 5.99 -29.67 4.71
CA VAL A 311 5.80 -28.23 4.82
C VAL A 311 4.96 -27.94 6.06
N ALA A 312 5.39 -26.97 6.87
CA ALA A 312 4.62 -26.42 7.98
C ALA A 312 4.24 -24.97 7.68
N LEU A 313 3.09 -24.52 8.16
CA LEU A 313 2.66 -23.13 8.14
C LEU A 313 2.71 -22.59 9.58
N ASP A 314 3.34 -21.44 9.76
CA ASP A 314 3.33 -20.65 10.99
C ASP A 314 2.68 -19.28 10.69
N THR A 315 1.64 -18.95 11.45
CA THR A 315 0.85 -17.71 11.29
C THR A 315 1.20 -16.65 12.33
N GLY A 316 2.19 -16.91 13.20
CA GLY A 316 2.56 -16.05 14.34
C GLY A 316 1.51 -15.94 15.45
N GLY A 317 0.32 -16.51 15.27
CA GLY A 317 -0.82 -16.40 16.17
C GLY A 317 -2.16 -16.57 15.44
N ALA A 318 -3.24 -16.06 16.03
CA ALA A 318 -4.55 -16.03 15.39
C ALA A 318 -4.55 -15.01 14.23
N VAL A 319 -4.84 -15.48 13.00
CA VAL A 319 -5.01 -14.61 11.84
C VAL A 319 -6.31 -13.81 11.99
N LYS A 320 -6.26 -12.50 11.76
CA LYS A 320 -7.39 -11.59 11.95
C LYS A 320 -7.79 -10.88 10.67
N ALA A 321 -9.09 -10.64 10.50
CA ALA A 321 -9.58 -9.70 9.51
C ALA A 321 -9.33 -8.24 9.94
N GLY A 322 -8.99 -7.36 9.00
CA GLY A 322 -8.72 -5.94 9.22
C GLY A 322 -7.24 -5.56 9.37
N GLY A 323 -6.30 -6.50 9.28
CA GLY A 323 -4.87 -6.23 9.36
C GLY A 323 -4.03 -7.12 8.46
N ALA A 324 -2.73 -6.79 8.39
CA ALA A 324 -1.71 -7.63 7.76
C ALA A 324 -1.45 -8.88 8.62
N ALA A 325 -1.22 -10.02 7.98
CA ALA A 325 -0.83 -11.27 8.60
C ALA A 325 0.34 -11.90 7.85
N HIS A 326 1.35 -12.35 8.60
CA HIS A 326 2.49 -13.10 8.08
C HIS A 326 2.15 -14.60 8.03
N LEU A 327 2.50 -15.24 6.92
CA LEU A 327 2.21 -16.65 6.65
C LEU A 327 3.52 -17.35 6.28
N VAL A 328 4.25 -17.79 7.31
CA VAL A 328 5.60 -18.34 7.19
C VAL A 328 5.54 -19.84 6.89
N PHE A 329 5.83 -20.21 5.65
CA PHE A 329 5.95 -21.60 5.23
C PHE A 329 7.38 -22.10 5.45
N THR A 330 7.54 -23.20 6.20
CA THR A 330 8.84 -23.87 6.40
C THR A 330 8.87 -25.20 5.66
N VAL A 331 9.76 -25.33 4.68
CA VAL A 331 9.94 -26.53 3.84
C VAL A 331 11.09 -27.41 4.37
N THR A 332 10.79 -28.69 4.59
CA THR A 332 11.74 -29.70 5.06
C THR A 332 11.66 -30.98 4.24
N LYS A 333 12.73 -31.78 4.26
CA LYS A 333 12.79 -33.13 3.67
C LYS A 333 13.62 -34.04 4.57
N ASP A 334 13.11 -35.23 4.88
CA ASP A 334 13.74 -36.20 5.78
C ASP A 334 14.18 -35.58 7.13
N GLY A 335 13.37 -34.65 7.65
CA GLY A 335 13.63 -33.88 8.88
C GLY A 335 14.66 -32.74 8.74
N LYS A 336 15.21 -32.50 7.54
CA LYS A 336 16.22 -31.47 7.28
C LYS A 336 15.62 -30.24 6.58
N PRO A 337 16.08 -29.01 6.88
CA PRO A 337 15.73 -27.81 6.13
C PRO A 337 16.04 -27.92 4.63
N VAL A 338 15.15 -27.43 3.76
CA VAL A 338 15.41 -27.30 2.32
C VAL A 338 15.91 -25.88 2.02
N THR A 339 17.23 -25.70 1.98
CA THR A 339 17.92 -24.44 1.62
C THR A 339 18.22 -24.35 0.12
N THR A 340 17.46 -25.07 -0.70
CA THR A 340 17.63 -25.17 -2.16
C THR A 340 16.31 -24.94 -2.90
N LEU A 341 15.39 -24.17 -2.30
CA LEU A 341 14.20 -23.70 -3.01
C LEU A 341 14.65 -22.80 -4.17
N ARG A 342 14.05 -22.98 -5.34
CA ARG A 342 14.30 -22.17 -6.53
C ARG A 342 13.14 -21.18 -6.73
N PRO A 343 13.32 -20.12 -7.54
CA PRO A 343 12.19 -19.31 -7.97
C PRO A 343 11.13 -20.18 -8.66
N TYR A 344 9.88 -19.82 -8.44
CA TYR A 344 8.74 -20.23 -9.24
C TYR A 344 8.03 -18.94 -9.67
N LEU A 345 7.83 -18.75 -10.98
CA LEU A 345 7.14 -17.58 -11.52
C LEU A 345 7.76 -16.26 -11.00
N GLY A 346 9.09 -16.19 -10.97
CA GLY A 346 9.86 -15.03 -10.51
C GLY A 346 10.13 -14.92 -9.01
N ALA A 347 9.46 -15.69 -8.13
CA ALA A 347 9.54 -15.51 -6.67
C ALA A 347 9.88 -16.80 -5.90
N MET A 348 10.39 -16.70 -4.65
CA MET A 348 10.76 -17.87 -3.81
C MET A 348 9.60 -18.81 -3.45
N GLY A 349 8.37 -18.36 -3.62
CA GLY A 349 7.15 -19.16 -3.57
C GLY A 349 5.98 -18.36 -4.09
N HIS A 350 4.82 -18.99 -4.18
CA HIS A 350 3.55 -18.35 -4.54
C HIS A 350 2.46 -18.75 -3.54
N LEU A 351 1.57 -17.82 -3.20
CA LEU A 351 0.50 -18.07 -2.24
C LEU A 351 -0.83 -17.50 -2.73
N VAL A 352 -1.80 -18.40 -2.86
CA VAL A 352 -3.17 -18.10 -3.26
C VAL A 352 -4.09 -18.46 -2.10
N ILE A 353 -5.00 -17.58 -1.71
CA ILE A 353 -5.91 -17.80 -0.58
C ILE A 353 -7.33 -17.40 -0.96
N ILE A 354 -8.30 -18.29 -0.71
CA ILE A 354 -9.71 -18.09 -1.07
C ILE A 354 -10.59 -18.41 0.14
N SER A 355 -11.60 -17.59 0.43
CA SER A 355 -12.57 -17.85 1.49
C SER A 355 -13.49 -19.04 1.14
N GLN A 356 -14.03 -19.75 2.14
CA GLN A 356 -14.88 -20.93 1.92
C GLN A 356 -16.13 -20.67 1.06
N ASP A 357 -16.65 -19.45 1.04
CA ASP A 357 -17.77 -19.02 0.19
C ASP A 357 -17.35 -18.56 -1.23
N GLY A 358 -16.04 -18.42 -1.47
CA GLY A 358 -15.44 -17.96 -2.72
C GLY A 358 -15.51 -16.45 -2.97
N THR A 359 -15.95 -15.64 -2.00
CA THR A 359 -16.14 -14.18 -2.18
C THR A 359 -14.86 -13.37 -2.00
N GLN A 360 -13.91 -13.85 -1.19
CA GLN A 360 -12.61 -13.22 -0.98
C GLN A 360 -11.55 -14.02 -1.73
N PHE A 361 -10.70 -13.31 -2.48
CA PHE A 361 -9.52 -13.84 -3.15
C PHE A 361 -8.33 -12.97 -2.73
N VAL A 362 -7.28 -13.59 -2.21
CA VAL A 362 -6.04 -12.94 -1.80
C VAL A 362 -4.89 -13.62 -2.51
N HIS A 363 -4.21 -12.87 -3.39
CA HIS A 363 -2.91 -13.24 -3.94
C HIS A 363 -1.84 -12.60 -3.07
N ALA A 364 -0.90 -13.40 -2.55
CA ALA A 364 0.11 -12.93 -1.61
C ALA A 364 1.51 -13.16 -2.17
N HIS A 365 2.35 -12.13 -2.07
CA HIS A 365 3.74 -12.15 -2.53
C HIS A 365 4.67 -12.49 -1.36
N PRO A 366 5.77 -13.24 -1.59
CA PRO A 366 6.72 -13.54 -0.54
C PRO A 366 7.58 -12.31 -0.21
N HIS A 367 7.95 -12.15 1.06
CA HIS A 367 8.83 -11.07 1.50
C HIS A 367 10.29 -11.40 1.17
N GLU A 368 10.93 -10.63 0.29
CA GLU A 368 12.34 -10.84 -0.12
C GLU A 368 13.34 -10.24 0.89
N GLY A 369 13.27 -10.70 2.15
CA GLY A 369 14.14 -10.29 3.25
C GLY A 369 15.16 -11.38 3.64
N GLY A 370 16.41 -11.22 3.20
CA GLY A 370 17.49 -12.18 3.44
C GLY A 370 18.46 -11.79 4.56
N GLU A 371 18.03 -11.79 5.83
CA GLU A 371 18.92 -11.56 6.97
C GLU A 371 19.62 -12.85 7.43
N HIS A 372 20.89 -13.01 7.06
CA HIS A 372 21.77 -14.01 7.67
C HIS A 372 22.26 -13.53 9.04
N GLY A 373 21.58 -13.97 10.10
CA GLY A 373 22.01 -13.69 11.47
C GLY A 373 23.26 -14.46 11.88
N GLU A 374 24.42 -13.81 11.92
CA GLU A 374 25.61 -14.27 12.64
C GLU A 374 25.89 -13.36 13.84
N GLY A 375 25.74 -13.90 15.05
CA GLY A 375 25.91 -13.16 16.29
C GLY A 375 27.38 -13.07 16.72
N HIS A 376 27.95 -11.87 16.74
CA HIS A 376 29.28 -11.64 17.30
C HIS A 376 29.25 -11.50 18.82
N GLY A 377 29.69 -12.55 19.53
CA GLY A 377 30.02 -12.48 20.95
C GLY A 377 31.26 -11.62 21.22
N ALA A 378 31.42 -11.19 22.48
CA ALA A 378 32.50 -10.29 22.88
C ALA A 378 33.90 -10.96 22.83
N GLY A 379 34.90 -10.19 22.40
CA GLY A 379 36.30 -10.59 22.42
C GLY A 379 37.18 -9.59 21.65
N GLY A 380 37.76 -8.61 22.36
CA GLY A 380 38.72 -7.68 21.77
C GLY A 380 40.17 -8.03 22.12
N HIS A 381 41.12 -7.56 21.31
CA HIS A 381 42.46 -7.17 21.75
C HIS A 381 43.18 -6.31 20.69
N ASP A 382 44.29 -5.71 21.11
CA ASP A 382 44.88 -4.51 20.53
C ASP A 382 46.05 -4.76 19.55
N ALA A 383 46.63 -3.65 19.08
CA ALA A 383 48.05 -3.45 18.78
C ALA A 383 48.63 -3.77 17.37
N HIS A 384 48.72 -2.68 16.58
CA HIS A 384 49.93 -2.19 15.89
C HIS A 384 50.55 -2.93 14.66
N GLY A 385 50.86 -2.13 13.63
CA GLY A 385 51.88 -2.41 12.61
C GLY A 385 51.34 -2.36 11.16
N GLY A 386 51.90 -1.60 10.20
CA GLY A 386 52.93 -0.55 10.35
C GLY A 386 53.86 -0.38 9.13
N GLY A 387 53.36 0.18 8.02
CA GLY A 387 54.19 0.94 7.07
C GLY A 387 54.72 0.26 5.78
N GLY A 388 54.44 0.91 4.65
CA GLY A 388 55.38 1.06 3.52
C GLY A 388 55.40 -0.01 2.42
N GLY A 389 55.73 0.42 1.18
CA GLY A 389 56.20 -0.47 0.11
C GLY A 389 55.44 -0.41 -1.23
N HIS A 390 55.55 0.68 -1.99
CA HIS A 390 55.42 0.60 -3.45
C HIS A 390 56.77 0.16 -4.04
N GLY A 391 56.75 -0.77 -5.00
CA GLY A 391 57.94 -1.23 -5.74
C GLY A 391 57.53 -2.03 -6.97
N GLU A 392 58.13 -1.74 -8.13
CA GLU A 392 57.70 -2.25 -9.42
C GLU A 392 58.44 -3.52 -9.89
N GLY A 393 57.74 -4.33 -10.68
CA GLY A 393 58.24 -4.72 -12.00
C GLY A 393 59.27 -5.85 -12.10
N ALA A 394 58.79 -7.05 -12.45
CA ALA A 394 59.54 -8.01 -13.25
C ALA A 394 58.65 -8.55 -14.37
N LYS A 395 59.21 -8.72 -15.58
CA LYS A 395 58.55 -9.34 -16.75
C LYS A 395 59.18 -10.69 -17.02
N LYS A 396 58.45 -11.53 -17.77
CA LYS A 396 58.98 -12.61 -18.64
C LYS A 396 59.63 -13.80 -17.89
N ASP A 397 59.81 -14.98 -18.50
CA ASP A 397 59.61 -15.37 -19.91
C ASP A 397 58.82 -16.70 -20.06
N GLU A 398 58.56 -17.11 -21.29
CA GLU A 398 57.78 -18.32 -21.65
C GLU A 398 58.55 -19.64 -21.44
N HIS A 399 57.82 -20.76 -21.31
CA HIS A 399 58.35 -22.09 -21.65
C HIS A 399 57.27 -23.01 -22.24
N THR A 400 57.68 -23.94 -23.09
CA THR A 400 56.82 -24.64 -24.06
C THR A 400 56.73 -26.15 -23.86
N GLY A 401 55.64 -26.74 -24.38
CA GLY A 401 55.58 -28.16 -24.78
C GLY A 401 54.72 -29.09 -23.92
N GLY A 402 53.92 -29.94 -24.58
CA GLY A 402 53.16 -31.02 -23.94
C GLY A 402 51.79 -31.27 -24.59
N ALA A 403 51.72 -32.21 -25.53
CA ALA A 403 50.45 -32.65 -26.14
C ALA A 403 49.94 -33.95 -25.46
N GLY A 404 48.63 -34.09 -25.31
CA GLY A 404 48.00 -35.31 -24.79
C GLY A 404 46.47 -35.26 -24.83
N HIS A 405 45.84 -36.31 -25.38
CA HIS A 405 44.38 -36.44 -25.37
C HIS A 405 43.86 -36.95 -24.01
N GLY A 406 42.70 -36.44 -23.59
CA GLY A 406 41.95 -36.99 -22.46
C GLY A 406 40.65 -36.23 -22.23
N GLY A 407 39.50 -36.88 -22.48
CA GLY A 407 38.19 -36.30 -22.20
C GLY A 407 37.83 -36.41 -20.71
N ALA A 408 37.53 -35.29 -20.06
CA ALA A 408 37.00 -35.24 -18.70
C ALA A 408 35.94 -34.13 -18.59
N ALA A 409 34.99 -34.31 -17.67
CA ALA A 409 33.76 -33.51 -17.60
C ALA A 409 33.99 -32.00 -17.38
N PRO A 410 33.08 -31.12 -17.84
CA PRO A 410 33.04 -29.73 -17.39
C PRO A 410 32.85 -29.71 -15.86
N LYS A 411 33.68 -28.94 -15.16
CA LYS A 411 33.52 -28.73 -13.71
C LYS A 411 32.22 -27.97 -13.43
N ALA A 412 31.45 -28.42 -12.45
CA ALA A 412 30.27 -27.71 -11.97
C ALA A 412 30.66 -26.33 -11.41
N ALA A 413 30.03 -25.27 -11.92
CA ALA A 413 30.38 -23.89 -11.57
C ALA A 413 29.23 -22.86 -11.76
N ASP A 414 27.98 -23.23 -11.47
CA ASP A 414 27.00 -22.28 -10.92
C ASP A 414 25.94 -23.04 -10.08
N ALA A 415 26.10 -22.99 -8.77
CA ALA A 415 25.24 -23.68 -7.81
C ALA A 415 25.00 -22.83 -6.55
N GLY A 416 24.87 -21.51 -6.73
CA GLY A 416 24.77 -20.58 -5.59
C GLY A 416 24.01 -19.27 -5.82
N LYS A 417 23.62 -18.93 -7.05
CA LYS A 417 22.77 -17.77 -7.32
C LYS A 417 21.30 -18.18 -7.47
N GLY A 418 20.41 -17.55 -6.71
CA GLY A 418 18.96 -17.77 -6.79
C GLY A 418 18.47 -19.06 -6.15
N MET A 419 19.03 -19.46 -4.99
CA MET A 419 18.44 -20.51 -4.14
C MET A 419 18.18 -19.95 -2.74
N GLY A 420 17.08 -20.39 -2.12
CA GLY A 420 16.62 -19.93 -0.81
C GLY A 420 15.91 -21.01 0.00
N GLY A 421 15.12 -20.59 0.98
CA GLY A 421 14.55 -21.47 2.01
C GLY A 421 15.46 -21.63 3.25
N PRO A 422 15.02 -22.37 4.29
CA PRO A 422 13.83 -23.22 4.32
C PRO A 422 12.51 -22.48 4.54
N LYS A 423 12.57 -21.22 4.97
CA LYS A 423 11.41 -20.37 5.19
C LYS A 423 11.09 -19.55 3.94
N VAL A 424 9.80 -19.39 3.68
CA VAL A 424 9.24 -18.38 2.78
C VAL A 424 8.09 -17.72 3.53
N ASP A 425 8.23 -16.43 3.85
CA ASP A 425 7.18 -15.64 4.48
C ASP A 425 6.38 -14.89 3.41
N PHE A 426 5.08 -14.72 3.63
CA PHE A 426 4.16 -13.99 2.78
C PHE A 426 3.31 -13.05 3.63
N GLU A 427 3.19 -11.79 3.22
CA GLU A 427 2.24 -10.86 3.81
C GLU A 427 0.88 -11.01 3.11
N ALA A 428 -0.18 -11.21 3.89
CA ALA A 428 -1.56 -11.33 3.40
C ALA A 428 -2.51 -10.46 4.22
N HIS A 429 -3.47 -9.82 3.55
CA HIS A 429 -4.48 -8.95 4.17
C HIS A 429 -5.87 -9.57 4.01
N PHE A 430 -6.64 -9.65 5.10
CA PHE A 430 -7.96 -10.28 5.09
C PHE A 430 -9.06 -9.27 5.42
N LYS A 431 -10.01 -9.05 4.50
CA LYS A 431 -11.12 -8.11 4.72
C LYS A 431 -12.25 -8.65 5.60
N GLN A 432 -12.43 -9.97 5.65
CA GLN A 432 -13.59 -10.59 6.30
C GLN A 432 -13.18 -11.80 7.15
N PRO A 433 -13.83 -12.03 8.31
CA PRO A 433 -13.62 -13.26 9.07
C PRO A 433 -14.27 -14.46 8.39
N GLY A 434 -13.70 -15.64 8.57
CA GLY A 434 -14.22 -16.88 8.00
C GLY A 434 -13.18 -17.99 7.96
N ILE A 435 -13.54 -19.12 7.34
CA ILE A 435 -12.60 -20.19 7.02
C ILE A 435 -12.01 -19.90 5.63
N TYR A 436 -10.69 -19.95 5.53
CA TYR A 436 -9.94 -19.72 4.29
C TYR A 436 -9.13 -20.94 3.90
N ARG A 437 -9.00 -21.17 2.60
CA ARG A 437 -8.15 -22.20 2.00
C ARG A 437 -7.01 -21.51 1.26
N ALA A 438 -5.79 -21.74 1.73
CA ALA A 438 -4.55 -21.34 1.08
C ALA A 438 -3.97 -22.49 0.24
N TRP A 439 -3.21 -22.16 -0.79
CA TRP A 439 -2.32 -23.06 -1.53
C TRP A 439 -0.95 -22.40 -1.66
N GLY A 440 0.03 -22.88 -0.88
CA GLY A 440 1.43 -22.47 -0.99
C GLY A 440 2.14 -23.30 -2.06
N GLN A 441 2.85 -22.64 -2.97
CA GLN A 441 3.55 -23.26 -4.10
C GLN A 441 5.05 -23.00 -4.03
N PHE A 442 5.87 -24.07 -4.06
CA PHE A 442 7.32 -24.02 -3.86
C PHE A 442 8.06 -24.90 -4.87
N ASN A 443 9.02 -24.33 -5.60
CA ASN A 443 9.86 -25.09 -6.52
C ASN A 443 11.03 -25.76 -5.76
N VAL A 444 10.86 -27.05 -5.49
CA VAL A 444 11.88 -27.92 -4.86
C VAL A 444 12.70 -28.70 -5.91
N GLY A 445 12.56 -28.35 -7.19
CA GLY A 445 13.26 -28.97 -8.30
C GLY A 445 14.72 -28.51 -8.44
N THR A 446 15.36 -28.98 -9.51
CA THR A 446 16.72 -28.57 -9.91
C THR A 446 16.66 -27.52 -11.04
N ALA A 447 17.81 -27.09 -11.56
CA ALA A 447 17.84 -26.20 -12.73
C ALA A 447 17.34 -26.88 -14.01
N GLU A 448 17.51 -28.20 -14.10
CA GLU A 448 17.19 -29.03 -15.25
C GLU A 448 15.76 -29.60 -15.21
N LYS A 449 15.16 -29.65 -14.01
CA LYS A 449 13.81 -30.17 -13.78
C LYS A 449 13.12 -29.44 -12.62
N GLU A 450 12.17 -28.58 -12.97
CA GLU A 450 11.21 -27.99 -12.03
C GLU A 450 10.39 -29.07 -11.31
N GLN A 451 10.12 -28.87 -10.02
CA GLN A 451 9.15 -29.64 -9.24
C GLN A 451 8.43 -28.69 -8.28
N VAL A 452 7.19 -28.32 -8.60
CA VAL A 452 6.37 -27.45 -7.77
C VAL A 452 5.56 -28.28 -6.78
N LEU A 453 5.88 -28.20 -5.49
CA LEU A 453 4.96 -28.65 -4.45
C LEU A 453 3.82 -27.65 -4.36
N THR A 454 2.57 -28.10 -4.45
CA THR A 454 1.39 -27.28 -4.13
C THR A 454 0.76 -27.82 -2.86
N VAL A 455 0.93 -27.11 -1.74
CA VAL A 455 0.52 -27.57 -0.41
C VAL A 455 -0.69 -26.77 0.08
N PRO A 456 -1.87 -27.38 0.19
CA PRO A 456 -3.07 -26.69 0.64
C PRO A 456 -3.13 -26.59 2.17
N PHE A 457 -3.57 -25.46 2.72
CA PHE A 457 -3.80 -25.24 4.16
C PHE A 457 -5.14 -24.56 4.43
N THR A 458 -5.81 -24.94 5.51
CA THR A 458 -7.04 -24.31 5.99
C THR A 458 -6.78 -23.64 7.34
N PHE A 459 -7.15 -22.36 7.46
CA PHE A 459 -7.15 -21.65 8.73
C PHE A 459 -8.44 -20.85 8.91
N THR A 460 -8.73 -20.52 10.17
CA THR A 460 -9.73 -19.50 10.50
C THR A 460 -9.04 -18.14 10.45
N VAL A 461 -9.62 -17.21 9.69
CA VAL A 461 -9.44 -15.78 9.90
C VAL A 461 -10.49 -15.38 10.92
N GLU A 462 -10.06 -15.05 12.13
CA GLU A 462 -10.94 -14.55 13.19
C GLU A 462 -11.46 -13.16 12.85
N LYS A 463 -12.58 -12.76 13.46
CA LYS A 463 -12.94 -11.34 13.47
C LYS A 463 -11.83 -10.64 14.25
N GLY A 464 -11.17 -9.67 13.62
CA GLY A 464 -10.17 -8.87 14.31
C GLY A 464 -10.74 -8.23 15.58
N ALA A 465 -9.83 -7.85 16.47
CA ALA A 465 -10.11 -6.64 17.23
C ALA A 465 -10.22 -5.48 16.21
N ALA A 466 -10.83 -4.35 16.59
CA ALA A 466 -10.91 -3.18 15.72
C ALA A 466 -9.53 -2.51 15.61
N ASP A 467 -8.64 -3.17 14.86
CA ASP A 467 -7.20 -2.94 14.79
C ASP A 467 -6.89 -1.69 13.90
N GLY A 468 -7.33 -0.53 14.39
CA GLY A 468 -6.96 0.81 13.89
C GLY A 468 -7.76 1.30 12.68
N HIS A 469 -7.78 0.53 11.59
CA HIS A 469 -8.21 0.98 10.26
C HIS A 469 -9.39 0.14 9.73
N GLY A 470 -10.55 0.36 10.32
CA GLY A 470 -11.78 -0.38 10.01
C GLY A 470 -12.80 -0.27 11.13
N GLU A 471 -13.60 0.80 11.11
CA GLU A 471 -14.81 1.02 11.92
C GLU A 471 -14.67 0.68 13.42
N ARG A 472 -14.10 1.63 14.19
CA ARG A 472 -14.17 1.66 15.66
C ARG A 472 -15.60 1.93 16.17
N HIS A 473 -16.52 1.01 15.95
CA HIS A 473 -17.61 0.84 16.92
C HIS A 473 -17.06 0.09 18.14
N GLY A 474 -16.47 0.85 19.06
CA GLY A 474 -16.16 0.34 20.38
C GLY A 474 -17.44 -0.20 21.03
N ALA A 475 -17.38 -1.40 21.60
CA ALA A 475 -18.49 -1.91 22.39
C ALA A 475 -18.70 -0.96 23.58
N ALA A 476 -19.78 -0.19 23.53
CA ALA A 476 -20.11 0.76 24.60
C ALA A 476 -20.12 0.02 25.94
N PRO A 477 -19.51 0.58 27.01
CA PRO A 477 -19.44 -0.10 28.29
C PRO A 477 -20.85 -0.45 28.76
N ALA A 478 -21.07 -1.73 29.08
CA ALA A 478 -22.39 -2.22 29.48
C ALA A 478 -22.94 -1.38 30.64
N ASN A 479 -24.22 -1.05 30.57
CA ASN A 479 -24.90 -0.19 31.54
C ASN A 479 -24.65 -0.67 32.98
N THR A 480 -24.07 0.20 33.83
CA THR A 480 -23.79 -0.12 35.24
C THR A 480 -25.06 -0.10 36.11
N VAL A 481 -26.15 0.46 35.58
CA VAL A 481 -27.49 0.47 36.17
C VAL A 481 -28.42 -0.45 35.35
N CYS A 482 -29.17 -1.34 36.00
CA CYS A 482 -30.07 -2.29 35.32
C CYS A 482 -31.30 -1.57 34.70
N PRO A 483 -31.66 -1.84 33.43
CA PRO A 483 -32.77 -1.17 32.75
C PRO A 483 -34.16 -1.55 33.28
N ILE A 484 -34.28 -2.62 34.06
CA ILE A 484 -35.55 -3.11 34.59
C ILE A 484 -35.82 -2.63 36.02
N THR A 485 -34.80 -2.57 36.88
CA THR A 485 -34.96 -2.24 38.31
C THR A 485 -34.32 -0.93 38.75
N ALA A 486 -33.38 -0.39 37.96
CA ALA A 486 -32.50 0.75 38.30
C ALA A 486 -31.49 0.50 39.45
N ASP A 487 -31.31 -0.76 39.87
CA ASP A 487 -30.21 -1.19 40.74
C ASP A 487 -28.88 -1.30 39.97
N ALA A 488 -27.78 -1.61 40.64
CA ALA A 488 -26.52 -1.95 39.98
C ALA A 488 -26.67 -3.24 39.13
N ALA A 489 -26.16 -3.23 37.91
CA ALA A 489 -26.17 -4.40 37.02
C ALA A 489 -24.96 -5.31 37.25
N ASP A 490 -25.14 -6.63 37.11
CA ASP A 490 -24.04 -7.59 37.03
C ASP A 490 -23.61 -7.73 35.56
N ALA A 491 -22.35 -7.37 35.28
CA ALA A 491 -21.74 -7.48 33.95
C ALA A 491 -21.66 -8.93 33.41
N LYS A 492 -21.94 -9.95 34.24
CA LYS A 492 -22.05 -11.36 33.83
C LYS A 492 -23.45 -11.74 33.33
N ILE A 493 -24.48 -10.95 33.66
CA ILE A 493 -25.87 -11.22 33.30
C ILE A 493 -26.25 -10.27 32.17
N THR A 494 -25.95 -10.66 30.93
CA THR A 494 -26.12 -9.79 29.76
C THR A 494 -27.10 -10.31 28.71
N ARG A 495 -27.51 -9.42 27.81
CA ARG A 495 -28.16 -9.70 26.53
C ARG A 495 -27.51 -8.84 25.45
N ASP A 496 -27.47 -9.34 24.21
CA ASP A 496 -27.35 -8.43 23.08
C ASP A 496 -28.68 -7.70 22.88
N PHE A 497 -28.61 -6.40 22.63
CA PHE A 497 -29.70 -5.65 22.05
C PHE A 497 -29.15 -4.77 20.92
N LYS A 498 -29.33 -5.24 19.69
CA LYS A 498 -28.93 -4.54 18.45
C LYS A 498 -27.42 -4.26 18.38
N GLY A 499 -26.61 -5.22 18.83
CA GLY A 499 -25.14 -5.10 18.85
C GLY A 499 -24.56 -4.45 20.11
N GLN A 500 -25.40 -4.09 21.09
CA GLN A 500 -24.95 -3.52 22.37
C GLN A 500 -25.21 -4.49 23.53
N ALA A 501 -24.22 -4.64 24.41
CA ALA A 501 -24.31 -5.52 25.58
C ALA A 501 -25.09 -4.82 26.72
N VAL A 502 -26.32 -5.28 26.94
CA VAL A 502 -27.18 -4.80 28.03
C VAL A 502 -26.99 -5.68 29.26
N ALA A 503 -26.62 -5.10 30.41
CA ALA A 503 -26.43 -5.82 31.68
C ALA A 503 -27.64 -5.71 32.62
N PHE A 504 -27.85 -6.72 33.46
CA PHE A 504 -29.02 -6.81 34.37
C PHE A 504 -28.62 -7.09 35.81
N HIS A 505 -29.45 -6.67 36.77
CA HIS A 505 -29.22 -6.93 38.19
C HIS A 505 -29.30 -8.43 38.52
N ASP A 506 -30.27 -9.13 37.92
CA ASP A 506 -30.50 -10.56 38.11
C ASP A 506 -31.08 -11.21 36.83
N ALA A 507 -31.12 -12.55 36.83
CA ALA A 507 -31.69 -13.32 35.73
C ALA A 507 -33.20 -13.11 35.54
N ALA A 508 -33.93 -12.71 36.59
CA ALA A 508 -35.36 -12.41 36.51
C ALA A 508 -35.62 -11.08 35.77
N SER A 509 -34.71 -10.13 35.89
CA SER A 509 -34.70 -8.86 35.16
C SER A 509 -34.34 -9.08 33.69
N ALA A 510 -33.34 -9.91 33.41
CA ALA A 510 -33.05 -10.34 32.05
C ALA A 510 -34.26 -11.07 31.41
N ALA A 511 -34.93 -11.97 32.14
CA ALA A 511 -36.14 -12.65 31.64
C ALA A 511 -37.33 -11.71 31.41
N LYS A 512 -37.51 -10.67 32.25
CA LYS A 512 -38.50 -9.61 32.01
C LYS A 512 -38.18 -8.83 30.73
N TRP A 513 -36.92 -8.48 30.53
CA TRP A 513 -36.45 -7.84 29.31
C TRP A 513 -36.66 -8.71 28.06
N ASP A 514 -36.41 -10.01 28.16
CA ASP A 514 -36.65 -10.99 27.08
C ASP A 514 -38.13 -11.08 26.67
N ALA A 515 -39.06 -10.65 27.54
CA ALA A 515 -40.50 -10.59 27.27
C ALA A 515 -41.02 -9.20 26.81
N MET A 516 -40.19 -8.16 26.74
CA MET A 516 -40.60 -6.80 26.35
C MET A 516 -40.52 -6.55 24.83
N SER A 517 -41.26 -5.55 24.34
CA SER A 517 -41.11 -5.09 22.94
C SER A 517 -39.81 -4.32 22.74
N ASP A 518 -39.28 -4.33 21.52
CA ASP A 518 -38.06 -3.59 21.17
C ASP A 518 -38.17 -2.07 21.37
N THR A 519 -39.38 -1.51 21.31
CA THR A 519 -39.64 -0.10 21.62
C THR A 519 -39.48 0.18 23.12
N ASP A 520 -40.04 -0.69 23.96
CA ASP A 520 -39.95 -0.56 25.42
C ASP A 520 -38.53 -0.85 25.92
N ARG A 521 -37.86 -1.85 25.34
CA ARG A 521 -36.44 -2.16 25.54
C ARG A 521 -35.57 -0.94 25.29
N MET A 522 -35.71 -0.30 24.13
CA MET A 522 -34.92 0.88 23.77
C MET A 522 -35.14 2.02 24.78
N SER A 523 -36.40 2.31 25.14
CA SER A 523 -36.74 3.32 26.15
C SER A 523 -36.08 3.04 27.51
N LYS A 524 -36.10 1.78 27.97
CA LYS A 524 -35.46 1.36 29.24
C LYS A 524 -33.93 1.39 29.19
N PHE A 525 -33.32 1.00 28.09
CA PHE A 525 -31.86 1.00 27.94
C PHE A 525 -31.28 2.42 27.86
N VAL A 526 -31.91 3.34 27.12
CA VAL A 526 -31.49 4.75 27.09
C VAL A 526 -31.53 5.38 28.50
N ALA A 527 -32.57 5.09 29.28
CA ALA A 527 -32.66 5.52 30.67
C ALA A 527 -31.57 4.89 31.57
N ALA A 528 -31.22 3.62 31.33
CA ALA A 528 -30.18 2.91 32.08
C ALA A 528 -28.78 3.47 31.81
N ILE A 529 -28.45 3.76 30.55
CA ILE A 529 -27.18 4.39 30.16
C ILE A 529 -27.08 5.79 30.79
N ALA A 530 -28.13 6.61 30.69
CA ALA A 530 -28.16 7.94 31.31
C ALA A 530 -27.97 7.90 32.84
N ALA A 531 -28.53 6.89 33.53
CA ALA A 531 -28.34 6.69 34.96
C ALA A 531 -26.94 6.15 35.31
N SER A 532 -26.32 5.36 34.43
CA SER A 532 -24.97 4.80 34.60
C SER A 532 -23.92 5.90 34.69
N SER A 533 -24.01 6.91 33.81
CA SER A 533 -23.12 8.09 33.79
C SER A 533 -23.29 9.04 34.99
N ALA A 534 -24.27 8.81 35.88
CA ALA A 534 -24.54 9.67 37.03
C ALA A 534 -23.93 9.15 38.36
N LYS A 535 -23.37 7.94 38.38
CA LYS A 535 -22.79 7.31 39.61
C LYS A 535 -21.31 6.94 39.52
N GLY A 536 -20.72 6.88 38.32
CA GLY A 536 -19.28 6.66 38.15
C GLY A 536 -18.48 7.93 38.41
N GLY A 537 -17.61 7.94 39.42
CA GLY A 537 -16.70 9.05 39.71
C GLY A 537 -15.25 8.62 39.65
N HIS A 538 -14.47 9.31 38.80
CA HIS A 538 -13.00 9.26 38.68
C HIS A 538 -12.34 7.87 38.54
N ASP A 539 -11.96 7.51 37.31
CA ASP A 539 -10.55 7.41 36.86
C ASP A 539 -10.45 6.54 35.58
N GLY A 540 -9.82 7.06 34.52
CA GLY A 540 -9.53 6.31 33.28
C GLY A 540 -9.91 7.00 31.96
N ASP A 541 -9.00 7.82 31.43
CA ASP A 541 -8.79 8.19 30.02
C ASP A 541 -9.97 8.16 29.02
N ASP A 542 -10.76 9.23 28.96
CA ASP A 542 -11.66 9.55 27.84
C ASP A 542 -10.85 9.86 26.55
N ALA A 543 -10.72 8.88 25.65
CA ALA A 543 -9.98 9.05 24.40
C ALA A 543 -10.72 9.93 23.37
N MET A 544 -10.08 11.02 22.94
CA MET A 544 -10.61 11.90 21.87
C MET A 544 -10.56 11.19 20.49
N PRO A 545 -11.53 11.46 19.58
CA PRO A 545 -11.43 10.99 18.20
C PRO A 545 -10.22 11.60 17.49
N ALA A 546 -9.52 10.77 16.71
CA ALA A 546 -8.45 11.20 15.82
C ALA A 546 -9.05 11.83 14.55
N GLY A 547 -8.29 12.68 13.85
CA GLY A 547 -8.67 13.15 12.52
C GLY A 547 -8.53 12.04 11.47
N VAL A 548 -9.34 12.12 10.43
CA VAL A 548 -9.25 11.27 9.22
C VAL A 548 -8.08 11.67 8.31
N ASP A 549 -7.69 10.82 7.36
CA ASP A 549 -6.69 11.17 6.34
C ASP A 549 -7.18 12.32 5.44
N ALA A 550 -6.27 13.08 4.82
CA ALA A 550 -6.61 14.26 4.01
C ALA A 550 -7.47 13.95 2.77
N ASP A 551 -7.31 12.80 2.11
CA ASP A 551 -8.14 12.43 0.96
C ASP A 551 -9.45 11.76 1.41
N GLU A 552 -9.44 11.04 2.53
CA GLU A 552 -10.67 10.57 3.20
C GLU A 552 -11.54 11.74 3.70
N GLU A 553 -10.92 12.78 4.30
CA GLU A 553 -11.57 14.02 4.75
C GLU A 553 -12.26 14.71 3.55
N ARG A 554 -11.58 14.75 2.41
CA ARG A 554 -12.12 15.33 1.17
C ARG A 554 -13.30 14.52 0.63
N ALA A 555 -13.21 13.20 0.61
CA ALA A 555 -14.34 12.33 0.26
C ALA A 555 -15.53 12.51 1.24
N LEU A 556 -15.24 12.64 2.53
CA LEU A 556 -16.22 12.82 3.60
C LEU A 556 -16.97 14.16 3.48
N TYR A 557 -16.28 15.28 3.27
CA TYR A 557 -16.92 16.60 3.25
C TYR A 557 -17.44 17.06 1.89
N LEU A 558 -16.87 16.60 0.78
CA LEU A 558 -17.15 17.12 -0.56
C LEU A 558 -18.08 16.22 -1.40
N THR A 559 -18.52 15.08 -0.84
CA THR A 559 -19.58 14.24 -1.43
C THR A 559 -20.86 14.28 -0.56
N PRO A 560 -22.06 14.33 -1.17
CA PRO A 560 -23.31 14.21 -0.41
C PRO A 560 -23.60 12.76 -0.01
N GLY A 561 -24.39 12.55 1.05
CA GLY A 561 -24.84 11.24 1.51
C GLY A 561 -25.77 11.32 2.72
N GLY A 562 -26.66 10.35 2.89
CA GLY A 562 -27.66 10.35 3.98
C GLY A 562 -28.47 11.64 4.02
N ILE A 563 -28.39 12.39 5.13
CA ILE A 563 -28.98 13.73 5.28
C ILE A 563 -27.97 14.88 5.08
N TYR A 564 -26.71 14.60 4.79
CA TYR A 564 -25.71 15.60 4.43
C TYR A 564 -25.75 15.86 2.92
N THR A 565 -26.33 17.00 2.53
CA THR A 565 -26.72 17.30 1.15
C THR A 565 -25.71 18.21 0.43
N GLU A 566 -25.81 18.30 -0.90
CA GLU A 566 -25.05 19.27 -1.69
C GLU A 566 -25.44 20.75 -1.38
N ALA A 567 -26.57 20.99 -0.73
CA ALA A 567 -26.87 22.29 -0.14
C ALA A 567 -26.02 22.54 1.11
N ASP A 568 -25.87 21.54 1.97
CA ASP A 568 -25.03 21.61 3.18
C ASP A 568 -23.54 21.78 2.84
N ILE A 569 -23.02 21.06 1.83
CA ILE A 569 -21.64 21.20 1.35
C ILE A 569 -21.35 22.67 0.97
N ARG A 570 -22.23 23.27 0.16
CA ARG A 570 -22.10 24.69 -0.26
C ARG A 570 -22.30 25.65 0.90
N ALA A 571 -23.23 25.37 1.82
CA ALA A 571 -23.46 26.20 3.02
C ALA A 571 -22.28 26.17 4.00
N ASN A 572 -21.51 25.08 4.05
CA ASN A 572 -20.26 24.99 4.80
C ASN A 572 -19.04 25.57 4.06
N GLY A 573 -19.19 25.96 2.79
CA GLY A 573 -18.15 26.61 1.98
C GLY A 573 -17.36 25.67 1.05
N SER A 574 -17.84 24.46 0.79
CA SER A 574 -17.19 23.46 -0.09
C SER A 574 -15.73 23.16 0.30
N MET A 575 -15.48 23.00 1.60
CA MET A 575 -14.19 22.75 2.22
C MET A 575 -14.34 21.73 3.36
N THR A 576 -13.23 21.14 3.81
CA THR A 576 -13.24 20.20 4.95
C THR A 576 -13.28 20.93 6.30
N ALA A 577 -13.46 20.20 7.41
CA ALA A 577 -13.38 20.79 8.74
C ALA A 577 -11.95 21.27 9.08
N SER A 578 -10.91 20.52 8.70
CA SER A 578 -9.52 20.93 8.91
C SER A 578 -9.15 22.16 8.08
N ASP A 579 -9.70 22.32 6.87
CA ASP A 579 -9.56 23.56 6.09
C ASP A 579 -10.30 24.74 6.74
N LYS A 580 -11.59 24.59 7.06
CA LYS A 580 -12.44 25.64 7.65
C LYS A 580 -11.93 26.11 9.02
N TYR A 581 -11.28 25.22 9.77
CA TYR A 581 -10.80 25.47 11.14
C TYR A 581 -9.29 25.43 11.31
N ARG A 582 -8.52 25.54 10.22
CA ARG A 582 -7.06 25.62 10.22
C ARG A 582 -6.58 26.71 11.21
N GLY A 583 -5.75 26.31 12.17
CA GLY A 583 -5.23 27.19 13.23
C GLY A 583 -6.22 27.63 14.32
N LYS A 584 -7.43 27.05 14.40
CA LYS A 584 -8.37 27.30 15.50
C LYS A 584 -8.15 26.28 16.62
N MET A 585 -7.56 26.71 17.74
CA MET A 585 -7.32 25.83 18.88
C MET A 585 -8.64 25.37 19.53
N ALA A 586 -8.79 24.06 19.69
CA ALA A 586 -9.92 23.45 20.37
C ALA A 586 -9.88 23.70 21.90
N LYS A 587 -11.04 23.53 22.56
CA LYS A 587 -11.17 23.64 24.02
C LYS A 587 -12.17 22.61 24.50
N HIS A 588 -11.68 21.64 25.27
CA HIS A 588 -12.48 20.54 25.80
C HIS A 588 -12.79 20.85 27.27
N ASP A 589 -13.99 21.37 27.53
CA ASP A 589 -14.53 21.48 28.87
C ASP A 589 -15.44 20.26 29.12
N MET A 590 -14.86 19.27 29.81
CA MET A 590 -15.49 17.99 30.13
C MET A 590 -16.60 18.12 31.20
N LYS A 591 -16.89 19.34 31.68
CA LYS A 591 -17.84 19.60 32.78
C LYS A 591 -18.93 20.62 32.37
N PRO A 592 -19.68 20.38 31.27
CA PRO A 592 -20.79 21.24 30.87
C PRO A 592 -21.86 21.33 31.96
N LYS A 593 -22.38 22.54 32.17
CA LYS A 593 -23.40 22.87 33.16
C LYS A 593 -24.78 22.80 32.53
N THR A 594 -25.83 22.55 33.31
CA THR A 594 -27.21 22.60 32.81
C THR A 594 -27.49 23.94 32.10
N GLY A 595 -27.99 23.87 30.86
CA GLY A 595 -28.16 25.00 29.94
C GLY A 595 -27.00 25.23 28.95
N ASP A 596 -25.83 24.62 29.15
CA ASP A 596 -24.75 24.64 28.14
C ASP A 596 -25.11 23.75 26.94
N LYS A 597 -24.78 24.22 25.73
CA LYS A 597 -24.75 23.35 24.54
C LYS A 597 -23.62 22.32 24.68
N ILE A 598 -23.87 21.10 24.20
CA ILE A 598 -22.94 19.97 24.27
C ILE A 598 -22.63 19.41 22.88
N CYS A 599 -21.42 18.88 22.71
CA CYS A 599 -20.97 18.32 21.45
C CYS A 599 -21.71 17.00 21.17
N PRO A 600 -22.34 16.82 19.98
CA PRO A 600 -23.12 15.62 19.67
C PRO A 600 -22.39 14.27 19.78
N ILE A 601 -21.06 14.27 19.65
CA ILE A 601 -20.19 13.10 19.80
C ILE A 601 -19.79 12.89 21.26
N THR A 602 -18.99 13.80 21.82
CA THR A 602 -18.33 13.59 23.13
C THR A 602 -19.19 13.98 24.33
N MET A 603 -20.35 14.61 24.13
CA MET A 603 -21.23 15.18 25.18
C MET A 603 -20.55 16.19 26.13
N THR A 604 -19.31 16.58 25.83
CA THR A 604 -18.57 17.69 26.45
C THR A 604 -19.17 19.02 26.04
N LYS A 605 -18.75 20.12 26.68
CA LYS A 605 -19.24 21.46 26.31
C LYS A 605 -18.89 21.80 24.85
N ALA A 606 -19.90 22.15 24.06
CA ALA A 606 -19.68 22.60 22.68
C ALA A 606 -18.97 23.95 22.66
N ASN A 607 -18.17 24.18 21.62
CA ASN A 607 -17.44 25.41 21.40
C ASN A 607 -18.04 26.10 20.16
N PRO A 608 -18.71 27.27 20.29
CA PRO A 608 -19.47 27.90 19.20
C PRO A 608 -18.60 28.39 18.02
N LYS A 609 -17.28 28.17 18.07
CA LYS A 609 -16.35 28.37 16.95
C LYS A 609 -16.33 27.21 15.96
N PHE A 610 -16.74 26.00 16.36
CA PHE A 610 -16.81 24.82 15.48
C PHE A 610 -18.27 24.51 15.19
N THR A 611 -18.70 24.80 13.96
CA THR A 611 -20.11 24.78 13.55
C THR A 611 -20.26 24.19 12.16
N TRP A 612 -21.06 23.13 12.05
CA TRP A 612 -21.33 22.48 10.77
C TRP A 612 -22.82 22.45 10.46
N ILE A 613 -23.14 22.66 9.20
CA ILE A 613 -24.50 22.57 8.68
C ILE A 613 -24.71 21.17 8.13
N ILE A 614 -25.78 20.48 8.57
CA ILE A 614 -26.14 19.12 8.19
C ILE A 614 -27.67 19.07 8.11
N GLY A 615 -28.24 18.60 6.99
CA GLY A 615 -29.70 18.54 6.79
C GLY A 615 -30.37 19.93 6.92
N GLY A 616 -29.66 20.99 6.52
CA GLY A 616 -30.11 22.38 6.66
C GLY A 616 -30.04 22.96 8.08
N LYS A 617 -29.49 22.24 9.07
CA LYS A 617 -29.43 22.66 10.48
C LYS A 617 -27.99 22.83 10.96
N THR A 618 -27.73 23.83 11.81
CA THR A 618 -26.40 24.10 12.37
C THR A 618 -26.22 23.38 13.71
N TYR A 619 -25.15 22.58 13.81
CA TYR A 619 -24.70 21.89 15.03
C TYR A 619 -23.41 22.56 15.56
N GLU A 620 -23.16 22.47 16.87
CA GLU A 620 -21.96 23.00 17.52
C GLU A 620 -21.12 21.86 18.14
N PHE A 621 -19.80 21.93 18.01
CA PHE A 621 -18.87 20.85 18.35
C PHE A 621 -17.75 21.32 19.27
N CYS A 622 -17.06 20.42 19.97
CA CYS A 622 -15.92 20.78 20.83
C CYS A 622 -14.62 20.97 20.04
N CYS A 623 -14.45 20.26 18.92
CA CYS A 623 -13.28 20.26 18.03
C CYS A 623 -13.65 19.78 16.60
N PRO A 624 -12.76 19.96 15.59
CA PRO A 624 -12.99 19.49 14.22
C PRO A 624 -13.19 17.97 14.06
N PRO A 625 -12.45 17.06 14.72
CA PRO A 625 -12.69 15.61 14.58
C PRO A 625 -14.10 15.14 14.97
N CYS A 626 -14.76 15.82 15.91
CA CYS A 626 -16.16 15.55 16.23
C CYS A 626 -17.15 16.01 15.16
N ILE A 627 -16.70 16.83 14.20
CA ILE A 627 -17.46 17.13 12.98
C ILE A 627 -17.29 15.98 11.98
N ASP A 628 -16.07 15.44 11.82
CA ASP A 628 -15.78 14.34 10.89
C ASP A 628 -16.69 13.14 11.20
N GLU A 629 -16.66 12.69 12.45
CA GLU A 629 -17.44 11.57 12.97
C GLU A 629 -18.96 11.79 12.84
N TYR A 630 -19.43 13.03 13.04
CA TYR A 630 -20.86 13.36 12.98
C TYR A 630 -21.38 13.60 11.55
N VAL A 631 -20.52 14.04 10.62
CA VAL A 631 -20.84 14.06 9.18
C VAL A 631 -20.85 12.63 8.63
N LEU A 632 -19.99 11.74 9.11
CA LEU A 632 -20.06 10.31 8.79
C LEU A 632 -21.39 9.72 9.30
N LEU A 633 -21.74 9.94 10.57
CA LEU A 633 -23.04 9.52 11.15
C LEU A 633 -24.23 10.04 10.35
N ALA A 634 -24.19 11.31 9.90
CA ALA A 634 -25.24 11.91 9.08
C ALA A 634 -25.36 11.29 7.67
N LYS A 635 -24.29 10.67 7.15
CA LYS A 635 -24.31 9.90 5.90
C LYS A 635 -24.81 8.47 6.08
N THR A 636 -24.34 7.76 7.11
CA THR A 636 -24.57 6.32 7.31
C THR A 636 -25.83 6.02 8.13
N SER A 637 -26.05 6.76 9.21
CA SER A 637 -27.17 6.60 10.17
C SER A 637 -28.06 7.85 10.28
N PRO A 638 -28.69 8.31 9.18
CA PRO A 638 -29.49 9.55 9.16
C PRO A 638 -30.72 9.58 10.09
N LYS A 639 -31.04 8.48 10.77
CA LYS A 639 -32.13 8.38 11.76
C LYS A 639 -31.66 8.62 13.20
N GLU A 640 -30.35 8.67 13.44
CA GLU A 640 -29.72 8.82 14.76
C GLU A 640 -29.28 10.27 15.04
N VAL A 641 -29.24 11.11 14.00
CA VAL A 641 -29.03 12.56 14.12
C VAL A 641 -30.28 13.22 14.71
N LEU A 642 -30.17 13.66 15.97
CA LEU A 642 -31.22 14.40 16.67
C LEU A 642 -31.27 15.87 16.22
N ASP A 643 -32.30 16.61 16.64
CA ASP A 643 -32.34 18.06 16.43
C ASP A 643 -31.23 18.78 17.24
N PRO A 644 -30.60 19.86 16.73
CA PRO A 644 -29.61 20.65 17.48
C PRO A 644 -30.08 21.12 18.87
N SER A 645 -31.39 21.28 19.08
CA SER A 645 -31.97 21.67 20.37
C SER A 645 -31.94 20.57 21.45
N GLU A 646 -31.78 19.29 21.07
CA GLU A 646 -31.61 18.19 22.03
C GLU A 646 -30.19 18.14 22.61
N TYR A 647 -29.19 18.69 21.91
CA TYR A 647 -27.78 18.74 22.34
C TYR A 647 -27.51 19.91 23.31
N VAL A 648 -28.31 19.95 24.37
CA VAL A 648 -28.15 20.85 25.53
C VAL A 648 -28.06 20.00 26.79
N LYS A 649 -27.13 20.34 27.69
CA LYS A 649 -27.04 19.70 29.01
C LYS A 649 -28.30 20.03 29.81
N LYS A 650 -29.10 19.01 30.10
CA LYS A 650 -30.34 19.12 30.88
C LYS A 650 -30.07 19.12 32.39
#